data_AF-F8KXF5-F1
#
_entry.id   AF-F8KXF5-F1
#
_cell.length_a   1.000
_cell.length_b   1.000
_cell.length_c   1.000
_cell.angle_alpha   90.00
_cell.angle_beta   90.00
_cell.angle_gamma   90.00
#
_symmetry.space_group_name_H-M   'P 1'
#
loop_
_entity.id
_entity.type
_entity.pdbx_description
1 polymer ?
#
loop_
_entity_poly.entity_id
_entity_poly.type
_entity_poly.pdbx_seq_one_letter_code
_entity_poly.pdbx_strand_id
1 'polypeptide(L)'
;MKILTKISKDMSIPPIDIDFGEQEESVNCSLYQEIVKNILKRIVPEDLFDQNQSICEQLTGLNRVLPIINVSSKQNVPSTMSFCIFCKSRPNVFKFFIEMLSRWLVPGKRLNVILSHAVDFCFPHLGPDVYMVSEVMIAVECIHDLELIQRNLPLLITELKLGVNSGYYAGRILEVKGLSNDDKTVRVQEHIAGLIARYPKYFNSDLFSEMQNVLVMCEDRFKVGRESYHLCRMICYQYLFRNFLLKAVKSAPKSRHMDLKIFRSKVKVGGEIKNVLSIIIGINFLQDKEVLDEMHLIKGIQNYIPQAQAVENSFFCNRRGTFSICTFYIEIEKKDNSPITTQEIQLLRKKLFTEVEEQIEQVMHPVFMPRNEEEMMRNMLILSNQIKYIRDIPQVIITFDEQTHLHLFFTIILVRVLKPKDMSIMEMFKNRSTFLEYIHDGCKLVGTLRKKHEKEATIFRVKVSKDQFLRRDHSINLYEARQAVVSEISRIVGEIRDFNGGMISKQNELLLELKNLLSSTRNYNEILLENFFYSLKPVIMRTFLEVEALKSLFLLLVEAIEERFFNEEVYTLKIQSESDFALAMVAAEDWALEEELQRVFKKLNYPSISLASFCVRIYEASYIGYIYRCDDFYKQRHFFQAIQQTVEDWDSHKDASSA
;
A
#
# COMPACT_ATOMS: atom_id res chain seq x y z
N MET A 1 -8.03 -46.81 43.11
CA MET A 1 -8.81 -46.58 44.34
C MET A 1 -8.07 -47.25 45.51
N LYS A 2 -7.26 -46.49 46.24
CA LYS A 2 -6.75 -46.83 47.58
C LYS A 2 -6.98 -45.57 48.41
N ILE A 3 -7.88 -45.66 49.38
CA ILE A 3 -8.11 -44.61 50.37
C ILE A 3 -6.84 -44.56 51.22
N LEU A 4 -6.08 -43.49 51.12
CA LEU A 4 -4.97 -43.20 52.02
C LEU A 4 -5.47 -42.23 53.09
N THR A 5 -5.95 -42.78 54.20
CA THR A 5 -5.78 -42.16 55.52
C THR A 5 -4.29 -42.22 55.84
N LYS A 6 -3.53 -41.24 55.35
CA LYS A 6 -2.11 -41.09 55.67
C LYS A 6 -2.01 -40.34 57.00
N ILE A 7 -1.66 -41.06 58.05
CA ILE A 7 -1.21 -40.48 59.32
C ILE A 7 0.04 -39.66 58.99
N SER A 8 -0.02 -38.35 59.20
CA SER A 8 1.03 -37.40 58.83
C SER A 8 2.28 -37.64 59.67
N LYS A 9 3.35 -38.18 59.07
CA LYS A 9 4.70 -37.75 59.47
C LYS A 9 4.80 -36.27 59.15
N ASP A 10 5.28 -35.45 60.08
CA ASP A 10 5.53 -34.04 59.82
C ASP A 10 6.58 -33.91 58.71
N MET A 11 6.10 -33.68 57.49
CA MET A 11 6.94 -33.37 56.35
C MET A 11 7.65 -32.03 56.63
N SER A 12 8.97 -32.07 56.75
CA SER A 12 9.83 -30.91 56.93
C SER A 12 9.89 -30.12 55.61
N ILE A 13 8.94 -29.22 55.40
CA ILE A 13 9.05 -28.24 54.30
C ILE A 13 10.15 -27.24 54.68
N PRO A 14 11.10 -26.93 53.78
CA PRO A 14 12.10 -25.89 54.02
C PRO A 14 11.44 -24.55 54.37
N PRO A 15 12.14 -23.63 55.04
CA PRO A 15 11.59 -22.29 55.29
C PRO A 15 11.28 -21.60 53.97
N ILE A 16 10.20 -20.82 53.99
CA ILE A 16 9.60 -20.16 52.83
C ILE A 16 9.56 -18.68 53.14
N ASP A 17 9.89 -17.87 52.13
CA ASP A 17 9.66 -16.43 52.16
C ASP A 17 8.70 -16.04 51.04
N ILE A 18 7.77 -15.13 51.33
CA ILE A 18 6.71 -14.75 50.40
C ILE A 18 7.21 -13.62 49.52
N ASP A 19 7.04 -13.75 48.21
CA ASP A 19 7.43 -12.72 47.26
C ASP A 19 6.24 -11.76 47.04
N PHE A 20 6.33 -10.56 47.63
CA PHE A 20 5.35 -9.49 47.45
C PHE A 20 5.72 -8.50 46.33
N GLY A 21 6.87 -8.70 45.65
CA GLY A 21 7.41 -7.75 44.68
C GLY A 21 8.07 -6.52 45.33
N GLU A 22 8.32 -5.46 44.56
CA GLU A 22 9.12 -4.28 44.97
C GLU A 22 8.44 -3.35 46.01
N GLN A 23 7.27 -3.71 46.57
CA GLN A 23 6.56 -2.87 47.55
C GLN A 23 6.01 -3.67 48.76
N GLU A 24 6.52 -3.27 49.94
CA GLU A 24 6.02 -3.46 51.32
C GLU A 24 5.97 -4.87 51.96
N GLU A 25 6.47 -4.93 53.21
CA GLU A 25 6.23 -6.03 54.15
C GLU A 25 4.74 -6.11 54.52
N SER A 26 4.07 -7.15 54.05
CA SER A 26 2.66 -7.41 54.36
C SER A 26 2.46 -7.88 55.80
N VAL A 27 1.53 -7.23 56.52
CA VAL A 27 1.07 -7.60 57.88
C VAL A 27 0.55 -9.05 57.96
N ASN A 28 0.24 -9.68 56.82
CA ASN A 28 -0.33 -11.03 56.72
C ASN A 28 0.66 -12.11 56.24
N CYS A 29 1.97 -11.83 56.23
CA CYS A 29 2.99 -12.77 55.73
C CYS A 29 2.88 -14.18 56.34
N SER A 30 2.61 -14.29 57.64
CA SER A 30 2.43 -15.57 58.34
C SER A 30 1.27 -16.41 57.80
N LEU A 31 0.14 -15.78 57.44
CA LEU A 31 -1.03 -16.46 56.87
C LEU A 31 -0.73 -17.02 55.48
N TYR A 32 -0.03 -16.25 54.64
CA TYR A 32 0.38 -16.72 53.32
C TYR A 32 1.38 -17.88 53.40
N GLN A 33 2.36 -17.80 54.32
CA GLN A 33 3.28 -18.91 54.58
C GLN A 33 2.54 -20.17 55.01
N GLU A 34 1.52 -20.06 55.86
CA GLU A 34 0.71 -21.18 56.31
C GLU A 34 -0.08 -21.80 55.14
N ILE A 35 -0.70 -20.97 54.29
CA ILE A 35 -1.40 -21.42 53.08
C ILE A 35 -0.44 -22.18 52.17
N VAL A 36 0.73 -21.62 51.86
CA VAL A 36 1.73 -22.26 51.00
C VAL A 36 2.16 -23.61 51.60
N LYS A 37 2.50 -23.65 52.89
CA LYS A 37 2.90 -24.89 53.58
C LYS A 37 1.79 -25.95 53.51
N ASN A 38 0.54 -25.56 53.76
CA ASN A 38 -0.60 -26.48 53.72
C ASN A 38 -0.83 -27.06 52.33
N ILE A 39 -0.69 -26.25 51.28
CA ILE A 39 -0.83 -26.75 49.91
C ILE A 39 0.35 -27.65 49.55
N LEU A 40 1.58 -27.27 49.88
CA LEU A 40 2.78 -28.08 49.61
C LEU A 40 2.70 -29.44 50.32
N LYS A 41 2.27 -29.50 51.60
CA LYS A 41 2.03 -30.77 52.32
C LYS A 41 1.05 -31.70 51.60
N ARG A 42 0.11 -31.15 50.83
CA ARG A 42 -0.91 -31.92 50.09
C ARG A 42 -0.43 -32.42 48.72
N ILE A 43 0.52 -31.74 48.08
CA ILE A 43 0.86 -32.00 46.66
C ILE A 43 2.29 -32.52 46.45
N VAL A 44 3.21 -32.21 47.36
CA VAL A 44 4.62 -32.57 47.24
C VAL A 44 4.85 -34.02 47.72
N PRO A 45 5.66 -34.83 47.03
CA PRO A 45 6.09 -36.13 47.53
C PRO A 45 6.86 -36.02 48.86
N GLU A 46 6.62 -36.96 49.79
CA GLU A 46 7.19 -36.92 51.16
C GLU A 46 8.72 -36.94 51.20
N ASP A 47 9.35 -37.45 50.15
CA ASP A 47 10.79 -37.62 49.98
C ASP A 47 11.47 -36.47 49.23
N LEU A 48 10.72 -35.46 48.76
CA LEU A 48 11.28 -34.38 47.93
C LEU A 48 12.25 -33.47 48.71
N PHE A 49 12.01 -33.28 50.01
CA PHE A 49 12.81 -32.41 50.88
C PHE A 49 13.47 -33.20 52.01
N ASP A 50 14.11 -34.33 51.69
CA ASP A 50 14.87 -35.11 52.68
C ASP A 50 16.08 -34.30 53.16
N GLN A 51 16.12 -34.03 54.47
CA GLN A 51 17.20 -33.27 55.12
C GLN A 51 18.58 -33.93 54.98
N ASN A 52 18.65 -35.20 54.61
CA ASN A 52 19.90 -35.92 54.37
C ASN A 52 20.52 -35.65 52.98
N GLN A 53 19.79 -35.01 52.07
CA GLN A 53 20.29 -34.67 50.72
C GLN A 53 21.00 -33.31 50.72
N SER A 54 22.01 -33.16 49.87
CA SER A 54 22.63 -31.86 49.63
C SER A 54 21.65 -30.88 48.98
N ILE A 55 21.85 -29.58 49.16
CA ILE A 55 21.02 -28.52 48.54
C ILE A 55 20.93 -28.70 47.01
N CYS A 56 22.05 -29.06 46.36
CA CYS A 56 22.09 -29.34 44.92
C CYS A 56 21.22 -30.53 44.51
N GLU A 57 21.21 -31.61 45.31
CA GLU A 57 20.38 -32.78 45.06
C GLU A 57 18.90 -32.47 45.24
N GLN A 58 18.54 -31.72 46.30
CA GLN A 58 17.17 -31.25 46.55
C GLN A 58 16.66 -30.34 45.42
N LEU A 59 17.47 -29.39 44.96
CA LEU A 59 17.15 -28.53 43.81
C LEU A 59 16.97 -29.33 42.52
N THR A 60 17.84 -30.31 42.28
CA THR A 60 17.77 -31.16 41.08
C THR A 60 16.53 -32.04 41.13
N GLY A 61 16.19 -32.59 42.29
CA GLY A 61 14.96 -33.33 42.53
C GLY A 61 13.72 -32.46 42.30
N LEU A 62 13.69 -31.27 42.90
CA LEU A 62 12.61 -30.30 42.71
C LEU A 62 12.41 -29.94 41.23
N ASN A 63 13.47 -29.55 40.54
CA ASN A 63 13.40 -29.18 39.12
C ASN A 63 12.96 -30.33 38.19
N ARG A 64 13.19 -31.59 38.58
CA ARG A 64 12.73 -32.77 37.83
C ARG A 64 11.24 -33.04 37.97
N VAL A 65 10.65 -32.70 39.11
CA VAL A 65 9.26 -33.05 39.44
C VAL A 65 8.29 -31.90 39.12
N LEU A 66 8.79 -30.65 39.00
CA LEU A 66 7.98 -29.51 38.57
C LEU A 66 7.57 -29.60 37.09
N PRO A 67 6.33 -29.20 36.72
CA PRO A 67 5.28 -28.67 37.57
C PRO A 67 4.42 -29.81 38.15
N ILE A 68 4.07 -29.69 39.42
CA ILE A 68 3.20 -30.64 40.13
C ILE A 68 1.77 -30.14 40.04
N ILE A 69 0.86 -31.00 39.58
CA ILE A 69 -0.57 -30.73 39.54
C ILE A 69 -1.27 -31.84 40.31
N ASN A 70 -2.07 -31.46 41.31
CA ASN A 70 -2.88 -32.39 42.09
C ASN A 70 -4.36 -32.00 41.99
N VAL A 71 -5.23 -33.01 41.97
CA VAL A 71 -6.68 -32.82 41.88
C VAL A 71 -7.33 -33.59 43.01
N SER A 72 -8.14 -32.89 43.79
CA SER A 72 -8.95 -33.49 44.85
C SER A 72 -10.43 -33.32 44.51
N SER A 73 -11.16 -34.44 44.52
CA SER A 73 -12.60 -34.45 44.25
C SER A 73 -13.33 -35.37 45.22
N LYS A 74 -14.58 -35.00 45.53
CA LYS A 74 -15.54 -35.88 46.19
C LYS A 74 -16.40 -36.53 45.12
N GLN A 75 -16.75 -37.81 45.29
CA GLN A 75 -17.52 -38.56 44.27
C GLN A 75 -19.01 -38.21 44.23
N ASN A 76 -19.52 -37.44 45.19
CA ASN A 76 -20.92 -37.03 45.26
C ASN A 76 -21.14 -35.73 44.49
N VAL A 77 -22.35 -35.51 43.95
CA VAL A 77 -22.74 -34.27 43.24
C VAL A 77 -24.06 -33.77 43.86
N PRO A 78 -24.22 -32.45 44.13
CA PRO A 78 -23.30 -31.36 43.86
C PRO A 78 -22.05 -31.40 44.74
N SER A 79 -20.89 -31.04 44.19
CA SER A 79 -19.63 -30.97 44.94
C SER A 79 -18.66 -29.93 44.39
N THR A 80 -17.53 -29.79 45.08
CA THR A 80 -16.43 -28.92 44.69
C THR A 80 -15.21 -29.77 44.35
N MET A 81 -14.55 -29.48 43.23
CA MET A 81 -13.26 -30.05 42.88
C MET A 81 -12.17 -29.00 43.08
N SER A 82 -11.09 -29.37 43.77
CA SER A 82 -9.94 -28.50 43.99
C SER A 82 -8.77 -28.95 43.11
N PHE A 83 -8.21 -27.99 42.39
CA PHE A 83 -7.06 -28.14 41.51
C PHE A 83 -5.91 -27.32 42.07
N CYS A 84 -4.82 -28.00 42.42
CA CYS A 84 -3.62 -27.38 42.97
C CYS A 84 -2.47 -27.48 41.98
N ILE A 85 -1.69 -26.41 41.86
CA ILE A 85 -0.46 -26.38 41.07
C ILE A 85 0.70 -25.85 41.89
N PHE A 86 1.88 -26.44 41.69
CA PHE A 86 3.16 -25.94 42.15
C PHE A 86 4.17 -25.96 41.01
N CYS A 87 4.76 -24.80 40.73
CA CYS A 87 5.64 -24.57 39.59
C CYS A 87 6.62 -23.42 39.85
N LYS A 88 7.59 -23.20 38.95
CA LYS A 88 8.38 -21.97 38.96
C LYS A 88 7.48 -20.79 38.59
N SER A 89 7.62 -19.68 39.30
CA SER A 89 6.84 -18.48 39.01
C SER A 89 7.28 -17.87 37.68
N ARG A 90 6.31 -17.35 36.94
CA ARG A 90 6.52 -16.57 35.73
C ARG A 90 5.25 -15.73 35.47
N PRO A 91 5.33 -14.71 34.60
CA PRO A 91 4.15 -13.94 34.22
C PRO A 91 3.03 -14.84 33.66
N ASN A 92 1.80 -14.54 34.06
CA ASN A 92 0.56 -15.12 33.54
C ASN A 92 0.33 -16.64 33.74
N VAL A 93 1.12 -17.35 34.56
CA VAL A 93 0.82 -18.79 34.84
C VAL A 93 -0.54 -18.95 35.49
N PHE A 94 -0.81 -18.15 36.53
CA PHE A 94 -2.06 -18.26 37.29
C PHE A 94 -3.29 -18.02 36.41
N LYS A 95 -3.23 -16.98 35.57
CA LYS A 95 -4.27 -16.69 34.57
C LYS A 95 -4.46 -17.87 33.60
N PHE A 96 -3.37 -18.42 33.05
CA PHE A 96 -3.42 -19.59 32.16
C PHE A 96 -4.03 -20.81 32.86
N PHE A 97 -3.66 -21.07 34.11
CA PHE A 97 -4.17 -22.18 34.91
C PHE A 97 -5.68 -22.07 35.15
N ILE A 98 -6.17 -20.90 35.60
CA ILE A 98 -7.61 -20.66 35.78
C ILE A 98 -8.36 -20.77 34.46
N GLU A 99 -7.82 -20.21 33.38
CA GLU A 99 -8.51 -20.20 32.09
C GLU A 99 -8.67 -21.62 31.54
N MET A 100 -7.62 -22.44 31.64
CA MET A 100 -7.66 -23.86 31.27
C MET A 100 -8.70 -24.64 32.05
N LEU A 101 -8.80 -24.42 33.37
CA LEU A 101 -9.76 -25.12 34.20
C LEU A 101 -11.20 -24.62 33.99
N SER A 102 -11.40 -23.30 33.89
CA SER A 102 -12.74 -22.70 33.82
C SER A 102 -13.39 -22.80 32.44
N ARG A 103 -12.62 -22.76 31.34
CA ARG A 103 -13.17 -22.76 29.97
C ARG A 103 -13.03 -24.10 29.24
N TRP A 104 -12.04 -24.91 29.61
CA TRP A 104 -11.62 -26.05 28.78
C TRP A 104 -11.70 -27.41 29.48
N LEU A 105 -11.99 -27.45 30.78
CA LEU A 105 -12.20 -28.69 31.51
C LEU A 105 -13.50 -29.39 31.07
N VAL A 106 -14.55 -28.63 30.78
CA VAL A 106 -15.78 -29.10 30.14
C VAL A 106 -15.99 -28.35 28.81
N PRO A 107 -15.79 -29.00 27.65
CA PRO A 107 -15.92 -28.36 26.34
C PRO A 107 -17.28 -27.69 26.15
N GLY A 108 -17.27 -26.44 25.69
CA GLY A 108 -18.49 -25.67 25.42
C GLY A 108 -19.20 -25.11 26.66
N LYS A 109 -18.70 -25.37 27.87
CA LYS A 109 -19.27 -24.85 29.12
C LYS A 109 -18.21 -24.15 29.97
N ARG A 110 -18.50 -22.92 30.39
CA ARG A 110 -17.69 -22.23 31.39
C ARG A 110 -18.08 -22.69 32.78
N LEU A 111 -17.15 -23.29 33.52
CA LEU A 111 -17.36 -23.76 34.88
C LEU A 111 -17.24 -22.61 35.88
N ASN A 112 -18.04 -22.70 36.96
CA ASN A 112 -18.04 -21.70 38.01
C ASN A 112 -16.86 -21.90 38.95
N VAL A 113 -15.97 -20.90 39.03
CA VAL A 113 -14.82 -20.89 39.94
C VAL A 113 -15.27 -20.27 41.27
N ILE A 114 -15.32 -21.09 42.32
CA ILE A 114 -15.76 -20.67 43.66
C ILE A 114 -14.65 -19.93 44.39
N LEU A 115 -13.41 -20.43 44.24
CA LEU A 115 -12.23 -19.88 44.89
C LEU A 115 -11.05 -19.98 43.93
N SER A 116 -10.24 -18.94 43.88
CA SER A 116 -8.94 -18.99 43.25
C SER A 116 -7.97 -18.11 44.01
N HIS A 117 -6.81 -18.66 44.37
CA HIS A 117 -5.70 -17.89 44.91
C HIS A 117 -4.38 -18.41 44.37
N ALA A 118 -3.39 -17.54 44.32
CA ALA A 118 -2.02 -17.84 43.98
C ALA A 118 -1.10 -17.06 44.91
N VAL A 119 0.01 -17.67 45.29
CA VAL A 119 1.04 -17.08 46.14
C VAL A 119 2.38 -17.37 45.51
N ASP A 120 3.14 -16.31 45.25
CA ASP A 120 4.54 -16.39 44.84
C ASP A 120 5.43 -16.42 46.09
N PHE A 121 6.45 -17.27 46.08
CA PHE A 121 7.31 -17.49 47.23
C PHE A 121 8.68 -18.03 46.79
N CYS A 122 9.70 -17.89 47.63
CA CYS A 122 11.00 -18.50 47.41
C CYS A 122 11.38 -19.44 48.56
N PHE A 123 12.39 -20.28 48.31
CA PHE A 123 13.04 -21.09 49.33
C PHE A 123 14.43 -20.50 49.60
N PRO A 124 14.60 -19.64 50.63
CA PRO A 124 15.85 -18.92 50.87
C PRO A 124 17.08 -19.81 50.98
N HIS A 125 16.92 -21.06 51.43
CA HIS A 125 18.00 -22.02 51.58
C HIS A 125 18.29 -22.87 50.33
N LEU A 126 17.36 -22.91 49.37
CA LEU A 126 17.53 -23.69 48.15
C LEU A 126 18.06 -22.83 47.00
N GLY A 127 17.65 -21.56 46.90
CA GLY A 127 18.17 -20.68 45.85
C GLY A 127 17.31 -19.45 45.60
N PRO A 128 17.69 -18.63 44.60
CA PRO A 128 17.02 -17.37 44.29
C PRO A 128 15.75 -17.54 43.43
N ASP A 129 15.43 -18.76 43.02
CA ASP A 129 14.28 -19.01 42.17
C ASP A 129 12.96 -18.71 42.92
N VAL A 130 12.07 -17.98 42.26
CA VAL A 130 10.70 -17.74 42.74
C VAL A 130 9.79 -18.85 42.21
N TYR A 131 8.95 -19.37 43.08
CA TYR A 131 7.97 -20.41 42.81
C TYR A 131 6.56 -19.88 43.04
N MET A 132 5.59 -20.53 42.41
CA MET A 132 4.18 -20.22 42.56
C MET A 132 3.42 -21.46 43.01
N VAL A 133 2.58 -21.29 44.03
CA VAL A 133 1.53 -22.25 44.37
C VAL A 133 0.16 -21.62 44.15
N SER A 134 -0.76 -22.38 43.58
CA SER A 134 -2.13 -21.93 43.38
C SER A 134 -3.13 -23.05 43.60
N GLU A 135 -4.27 -22.70 44.18
CA GLU A 135 -5.44 -23.56 44.29
C GLU A 135 -6.66 -22.87 43.64
N VAL A 136 -7.34 -23.62 42.78
CA VAL A 136 -8.57 -23.24 42.10
C VAL A 136 -9.64 -24.25 42.43
N MET A 137 -10.76 -23.81 43.00
CA MET A 137 -11.91 -24.64 43.33
C MET A 137 -13.05 -24.38 42.36
N ILE A 138 -13.59 -25.45 41.78
CA ILE A 138 -14.67 -25.40 40.79
C ILE A 138 -15.91 -26.11 41.33
N ALA A 139 -17.07 -25.50 41.11
CA ALA A 139 -18.37 -26.11 41.39
C ALA A 139 -18.72 -27.16 40.32
N VAL A 140 -19.15 -28.34 40.75
CA VAL A 140 -19.68 -29.40 39.90
C VAL A 140 -21.13 -29.65 40.30
N GLU A 141 -22.05 -29.22 39.45
CA GLU A 141 -23.49 -29.18 39.75
C GLU A 141 -24.23 -30.44 39.34
N CYS A 142 -23.78 -31.12 38.28
CA CYS A 142 -24.44 -32.31 37.75
C CYS A 142 -23.45 -33.44 37.43
N ILE A 143 -23.96 -34.68 37.41
CA ILE A 143 -23.14 -35.88 37.20
C ILE A 143 -22.52 -35.93 35.80
N HIS A 144 -23.22 -35.36 34.81
CA HIS A 144 -22.74 -35.25 33.44
C HIS A 144 -21.45 -34.41 33.33
N ASP A 145 -21.39 -33.28 34.04
CA ASP A 145 -20.18 -32.47 34.10
C ASP A 145 -19.04 -33.25 34.76
N LEU A 146 -19.32 -34.00 35.84
CA LEU A 146 -18.32 -34.81 36.53
C LEU A 146 -17.69 -35.87 35.60
N GLU A 147 -18.51 -36.54 34.78
CA GLU A 147 -18.05 -37.51 33.80
C GLU A 147 -17.18 -36.88 32.71
N LEU A 148 -17.59 -35.72 32.18
CA LEU A 148 -16.81 -34.97 31.18
C LEU A 148 -15.48 -34.48 31.76
N ILE A 149 -15.49 -33.98 32.99
CA ILE A 149 -14.28 -33.57 33.71
C ILE A 149 -13.33 -34.77 33.83
N GLN A 150 -13.80 -35.91 34.32
CA GLN A 150 -12.96 -37.11 34.49
C GLN A 150 -12.37 -37.59 33.18
N ARG A 151 -13.12 -37.52 32.08
CA ARG A 151 -12.67 -37.89 30.74
C ARG A 151 -11.59 -36.95 30.19
N ASN A 152 -11.75 -35.63 30.37
CA ASN A 152 -10.86 -34.63 29.78
C ASN A 152 -9.64 -34.31 30.64
N LEU A 153 -9.72 -34.58 31.95
CA LEU A 153 -8.70 -34.20 32.92
C LEU A 153 -7.28 -34.69 32.58
N PRO A 154 -7.04 -35.95 32.14
CA PRO A 154 -5.69 -36.40 31.81
C PRO A 154 -5.04 -35.60 30.67
N LEU A 155 -5.81 -35.26 29.63
CA LEU A 155 -5.34 -34.44 28.52
C LEU A 155 -5.08 -33.01 28.99
N LEU A 156 -6.00 -32.43 29.75
CA LEU A 156 -5.86 -31.08 30.28
C LEU A 156 -4.64 -30.95 31.19
N ILE A 157 -4.36 -31.94 32.05
CA ILE A 157 -3.15 -31.96 32.89
C ILE A 157 -1.89 -31.95 32.03
N THR A 158 -1.87 -32.70 30.93
CA THR A 158 -0.72 -32.73 30.01
C THR A 158 -0.50 -31.35 29.36
N GLU A 159 -1.57 -30.72 28.88
CA GLU A 159 -1.52 -29.36 28.32
C GLU A 159 -1.11 -28.32 29.38
N LEU A 160 -1.61 -28.43 30.61
CA LEU A 160 -1.24 -27.57 31.73
C LEU A 160 0.24 -27.68 32.05
N LYS A 161 0.80 -28.89 32.15
CA LYS A 161 2.23 -29.08 32.40
C LYS A 161 3.10 -28.45 31.32
N LEU A 162 2.75 -28.64 30.05
CA LEU A 162 3.46 -28.03 28.92
C LEU A 162 3.36 -26.50 28.96
N GLY A 163 2.14 -25.99 29.17
CA GLY A 163 1.86 -24.57 29.17
C GLY A 163 2.47 -23.83 30.35
N VAL A 164 2.53 -24.43 31.54
CA VAL A 164 3.14 -23.84 32.75
C VAL A 164 4.66 -23.76 32.64
N ASN A 165 5.29 -24.74 31.99
CA ASN A 165 6.75 -24.72 31.77
C ASN A 165 7.21 -23.72 30.71
N SER A 166 6.37 -23.40 29.71
CA SER A 166 6.75 -22.49 28.63
C SER A 166 5.64 -21.52 28.24
N GLY A 167 5.93 -20.22 28.27
CA GLY A 167 4.99 -19.18 27.84
C GLY A 167 4.59 -19.36 26.37
N TYR A 168 5.53 -19.85 25.55
CA TYR A 168 5.27 -20.21 24.15
C TYR A 168 4.22 -21.31 24.03
N TYR A 169 4.33 -22.40 24.79
CA TYR A 169 3.34 -23.49 24.75
C TYR A 169 1.98 -23.06 25.30
N ALA A 170 1.93 -22.28 26.39
CA ALA A 170 0.68 -21.72 26.89
C ALA A 170 0.00 -20.83 25.83
N GLY A 171 0.79 -20.03 25.11
CA GLY A 171 0.35 -19.26 23.96
C GLY A 171 -0.33 -20.14 22.90
N ARG A 172 0.39 -21.14 22.40
CA ARG A 172 -0.09 -22.05 21.34
C ARG A 172 -1.32 -22.87 21.74
N ILE A 173 -1.38 -23.36 22.98
CA ILE A 173 -2.51 -24.15 23.47
C ILE A 173 -3.80 -23.32 23.43
N LEU A 174 -3.78 -22.12 23.99
CA LEU A 174 -4.96 -21.24 23.99
C LEU A 174 -5.31 -20.73 22.58
N GLU A 175 -4.33 -20.54 21.69
CA GLU A 175 -4.59 -20.23 20.27
C GLU A 175 -5.34 -21.35 19.57
N VAL A 176 -4.92 -22.61 19.77
CA VAL A 176 -5.57 -23.79 19.17
C VAL A 176 -6.97 -23.98 19.72
N LYS A 177 -7.17 -23.76 21.02
CA LYS A 177 -8.49 -23.88 21.65
C LYS A 177 -9.43 -22.73 21.26
N GLY A 178 -8.89 -21.60 20.80
CA GLY A 178 -9.64 -20.47 20.28
C GLY A 178 -9.67 -19.31 21.29
N LEU A 179 -9.22 -18.14 20.84
CA LEU A 179 -9.20 -16.90 21.62
C LEU A 179 -10.37 -16.01 21.19
N SER A 180 -10.97 -15.31 22.15
CA SER A 180 -11.83 -14.17 21.84
C SER A 180 -10.99 -13.03 21.22
N ASN A 181 -11.65 -12.09 20.54
CA ASN A 181 -10.96 -10.91 19.99
C ASN A 181 -10.30 -10.06 21.09
N ASP A 182 -10.92 -10.00 22.27
CA ASP A 182 -10.38 -9.31 23.45
C ASP A 182 -9.13 -10.04 23.97
N ASP A 183 -9.17 -11.37 24.07
CA ASP A 183 -8.01 -12.17 24.50
C ASP A 183 -6.84 -12.06 23.49
N LYS A 184 -7.13 -11.95 22.19
CA LYS A 184 -6.09 -11.65 21.17
C LYS A 184 -5.49 -10.28 21.36
N THR A 185 -6.32 -9.27 21.64
CA THR A 185 -5.87 -7.90 21.89
C THR A 185 -4.93 -7.83 23.09
N VAL A 186 -5.30 -8.48 24.19
CA VAL A 186 -4.45 -8.58 25.39
C VAL A 186 -3.10 -9.22 25.07
N ARG A 187 -3.07 -10.28 24.25
CA ARG A 187 -1.82 -10.93 23.83
C ARG A 187 -0.95 -10.06 22.94
N VAL A 188 -1.56 -9.34 22.00
CA VAL A 188 -0.83 -8.36 21.18
C VAL A 188 -0.19 -7.30 22.09
N GLN A 189 -0.93 -6.82 23.08
CA GLN A 189 -0.44 -5.85 24.07
C GLN A 189 0.72 -6.42 24.91
N GLU A 190 0.62 -7.66 25.40
CA GLU A 190 1.71 -8.34 26.13
C GLU A 190 2.97 -8.48 25.27
N HIS A 191 2.83 -8.87 24.00
CA HIS A 191 3.95 -8.96 23.07
C HIS A 191 4.60 -7.60 22.83
N ILE A 192 3.80 -6.55 22.66
CA ILE A 192 4.29 -5.18 22.48
C ILE A 192 5.03 -4.68 23.72
N ALA A 193 4.49 -4.91 24.92
CA ALA A 193 5.15 -4.58 26.18
C ALA A 193 6.53 -5.26 26.28
N GLY A 194 6.60 -6.55 25.94
CA GLY A 194 7.86 -7.30 25.89
C GLY A 194 8.85 -6.76 24.86
N LEU A 195 8.38 -6.29 23.70
CA LEU A 195 9.23 -5.68 22.67
C LEU A 195 9.78 -4.32 23.08
N ILE A 196 8.98 -3.49 23.75
CA ILE A 196 9.43 -2.19 24.29
C ILE A 196 10.51 -2.41 25.35
N ALA A 197 10.29 -3.35 26.29
CA ALA A 197 11.27 -3.67 27.33
C ALA A 197 12.58 -4.22 26.75
N ARG A 198 12.50 -5.07 25.71
CA ARG A 198 13.68 -5.73 25.12
C ARG A 198 14.42 -4.86 24.11
N TYR A 199 13.72 -3.99 23.38
CA TYR A 199 14.28 -3.17 22.30
C TYR A 199 13.87 -1.68 22.42
N PRO A 200 14.21 -1.00 23.53
CA PRO A 200 13.76 0.38 23.80
C PRO A 200 14.30 1.41 22.80
N LYS A 201 15.37 1.08 22.06
CA LYS A 201 15.91 1.95 20.99
C LYS A 201 14.98 2.05 19.77
N TYR A 202 14.20 1.02 19.52
CA TYR A 202 13.34 0.91 18.33
C TYR A 202 11.87 1.13 18.65
N PHE A 203 11.44 0.80 19.87
CA PHE A 203 10.04 0.88 20.30
C PHE A 203 9.91 1.69 21.58
N ASN A 204 8.95 2.61 21.59
CA ASN A 204 8.58 3.41 22.76
C ASN A 204 7.09 3.20 23.10
N SER A 205 6.58 3.98 24.06
CA SER A 205 5.16 3.95 24.46
C SER A 205 4.17 4.22 23.31
N ASP A 206 4.58 4.96 22.27
CA ASP A 206 3.72 5.30 21.14
C ASP A 206 3.34 4.07 20.31
N LEU A 207 4.07 2.95 20.45
CA LEU A 207 3.70 1.67 19.83
C LEU A 207 2.35 1.16 20.37
N PHE A 208 1.99 1.45 21.62
CA PHE A 208 0.65 1.11 22.14
C PHE A 208 -0.44 1.95 21.48
N SER A 209 -0.15 3.22 21.19
CA SER A 209 -1.07 4.04 20.41
C SER A 209 -1.25 3.46 19.02
N GLU A 210 -0.16 3.07 18.34
CA GLU A 210 -0.24 2.45 17.01
C GLU A 210 -1.03 1.14 17.03
N MET A 211 -0.81 0.30 18.05
CA MET A 211 -1.59 -0.92 18.29
C MET A 211 -3.09 -0.62 18.35
N GLN A 212 -3.50 0.34 19.18
CA GLN A 212 -4.93 0.70 19.32
C GLN A 212 -5.53 1.13 17.98
N ASN A 213 -4.83 1.95 17.20
CA ASN A 213 -5.35 2.45 15.93
C ASN A 213 -5.54 1.32 14.93
N VAL A 214 -4.53 0.48 14.77
CA VAL A 214 -4.58 -0.65 13.84
C VAL A 214 -5.69 -1.60 14.25
N LEU A 215 -5.81 -1.94 15.53
CA LEU A 215 -6.85 -2.86 16.01
C LEU A 215 -8.26 -2.27 15.91
N VAL A 216 -8.45 -0.95 16.04
CA VAL A 216 -9.74 -0.30 15.83
C VAL A 216 -10.12 -0.26 14.34
N MET A 217 -9.14 -0.04 13.46
CA MET A 217 -9.38 0.02 12.01
C MET A 217 -9.54 -1.36 11.37
N CYS A 218 -8.98 -2.42 11.95
CA CYS A 218 -9.20 -3.79 11.48
C CYS A 218 -10.60 -4.29 11.82
N GLU A 219 -11.29 -4.84 10.84
CA GLU A 219 -12.56 -5.55 11.04
C GLU A 219 -12.38 -6.85 11.84
N ASP A 220 -13.42 -7.29 12.53
CA ASP A 220 -13.33 -8.49 13.37
C ASP A 220 -13.04 -9.77 12.56
N ARG A 221 -13.59 -9.87 11.34
CA ARG A 221 -13.27 -10.96 10.42
C ARG A 221 -11.77 -11.03 10.08
N PHE A 222 -11.10 -9.88 10.03
CA PHE A 222 -9.66 -9.81 9.82
C PHE A 222 -8.89 -10.38 11.02
N LYS A 223 -9.28 -9.98 12.24
CA LYS A 223 -8.64 -10.42 13.49
C LYS A 223 -8.85 -11.90 13.76
N VAL A 224 -10.04 -12.43 13.52
CA VAL A 224 -10.40 -13.84 13.81
C VAL A 224 -9.53 -14.81 13.02
N GLY A 225 -9.30 -14.54 11.73
CA GLY A 225 -8.51 -15.41 10.85
C GLY A 225 -7.00 -15.40 11.09
N ARG A 226 -6.47 -14.54 11.96
CA ARG A 226 -5.03 -14.29 12.12
C ARG A 226 -4.54 -14.59 13.54
N GLU A 227 -3.30 -15.06 13.66
CA GLU A 227 -2.65 -15.28 14.96
C GLU A 227 -2.27 -13.94 15.63
N SER A 228 -2.25 -13.91 16.96
CA SER A 228 -1.90 -12.68 17.72
C SER A 228 -0.50 -12.19 17.37
N TYR A 229 0.44 -13.11 17.15
CA TYR A 229 1.80 -12.79 16.74
C TYR A 229 1.86 -12.12 15.36
N HIS A 230 0.99 -12.52 14.43
CA HIS A 230 0.89 -11.92 13.10
C HIS A 230 0.41 -10.47 13.17
N LEU A 231 -0.64 -10.22 13.95
CA LEU A 231 -1.15 -8.86 14.21
C LEU A 231 -0.07 -7.99 14.87
N CYS A 232 0.61 -8.51 15.89
CA CYS A 232 1.73 -7.82 16.54
C CYS A 232 2.84 -7.45 15.55
N ARG A 233 3.24 -8.41 14.70
CA ARG A 233 4.26 -8.21 13.67
C ARG A 233 3.85 -7.11 12.68
N MET A 234 2.60 -7.11 12.22
CA MET A 234 2.06 -6.10 11.32
C MET A 234 2.14 -4.70 11.95
N ILE A 235 1.66 -4.56 13.19
CA ILE A 235 1.67 -3.30 13.96
C ILE A 235 3.10 -2.78 14.13
N CYS A 236 4.03 -3.66 14.49
CA CYS A 236 5.43 -3.28 14.70
C CYS A 236 6.09 -2.73 13.42
N TYR A 237 5.85 -3.37 12.26
CA TYR A 237 6.42 -2.90 10.99
C TYR A 237 5.78 -1.59 10.53
N GLN A 238 4.46 -1.41 10.70
CA GLN A 238 3.81 -0.14 10.39
C GLN A 238 4.36 1.01 11.24
N TYR A 239 4.54 0.77 12.54
CA TYR A 239 5.16 1.72 13.46
C TYR A 239 6.60 2.07 13.04
N LEU A 240 7.42 1.06 12.74
CA LEU A 240 8.81 1.28 12.32
C LEU A 240 8.90 2.06 11.01
N PHE A 241 8.15 1.65 9.99
CA PHE A 241 8.14 2.33 8.69
C PHE A 241 7.73 3.78 8.82
N ARG A 242 6.67 4.04 9.60
CA ARG A 242 6.22 5.41 9.85
C ARG A 242 7.33 6.25 10.52
N ASN A 243 8.02 5.71 11.51
CA ASN A 243 9.12 6.42 12.18
C ASN A 243 10.33 6.65 11.26
N PHE A 244 10.68 5.69 10.41
CA PHE A 244 11.76 5.84 9.45
C PHE A 244 11.42 6.88 8.38
N LEU A 245 10.23 6.78 7.78
CA LEU A 245 9.73 7.72 6.79
C LEU A 245 9.62 9.13 7.35
N LEU A 246 9.13 9.30 8.58
CA LEU A 246 9.07 10.62 9.23
C LEU A 246 10.46 11.25 9.40
N LYS A 247 11.49 10.45 9.68
CA LYS A 247 12.87 10.96 9.76
C LYS A 247 13.41 11.28 8.37
N ALA A 248 13.19 10.40 7.39
CA ALA A 248 13.66 10.55 6.02
C ALA A 248 13.04 11.77 5.31
N VAL A 249 11.74 11.98 5.47
CA VAL A 249 11.01 13.14 4.95
C VAL A 249 11.48 14.44 5.62
N LYS A 250 11.86 14.41 6.90
CA LYS A 250 12.44 15.59 7.56
C LYS A 250 13.84 15.94 7.04
N SER A 251 14.66 14.94 6.72
CA SER A 251 16.00 15.16 6.17
C SER A 251 15.99 15.56 4.69
N ALA A 252 15.09 14.96 3.90
CA ALA A 252 14.98 15.18 2.46
C ALA A 252 13.49 15.22 2.05
N PRO A 253 12.82 16.37 2.21
CA PRO A 253 11.37 16.48 2.01
C PRO A 253 10.93 16.39 0.55
N LYS A 254 11.83 16.64 -0.40
CA LYS A 254 11.53 16.63 -1.84
C LYS A 254 11.71 15.26 -2.49
N SER A 255 12.34 14.31 -1.80
CA SER A 255 12.61 12.98 -2.35
C SER A 255 11.60 11.95 -1.88
N ARG A 256 11.37 10.94 -2.72
CA ARG A 256 10.51 9.80 -2.41
C ARG A 256 11.28 8.79 -1.56
N HIS A 257 10.67 8.42 -0.45
CA HIS A 257 11.13 7.43 0.52
C HIS A 257 10.10 6.31 0.57
N MET A 258 10.57 5.08 0.43
CA MET A 258 9.70 3.91 0.57
C MET A 258 10.41 2.76 1.26
N ASP A 259 9.68 2.08 2.14
CA ASP A 259 10.12 0.89 2.85
C ASP A 259 9.24 -0.31 2.49
N LEU A 260 9.84 -1.49 2.30
CA LEU A 260 9.15 -2.72 1.90
C LEU A 260 9.51 -3.88 2.84
N LYS A 261 8.49 -4.55 3.39
CA LYS A 261 8.66 -5.81 4.12
C LYS A 261 7.77 -6.90 3.55
N ILE A 262 8.41 -8.02 3.21
CA ILE A 262 7.72 -9.22 2.73
C ILE A 262 8.01 -10.41 3.64
N PHE A 263 6.97 -11.12 4.08
CA PHE A 263 7.07 -12.33 4.88
C PHE A 263 5.94 -13.33 4.63
N ARG A 264 6.22 -14.61 4.83
CA ARG A 264 5.21 -15.67 4.74
C ARG A 264 4.38 -15.74 6.02
N SER A 265 3.09 -15.99 5.86
CA SER A 265 2.11 -16.05 6.95
C SER A 265 1.10 -17.16 6.70
N LYS A 266 0.40 -17.56 7.76
CA LYS A 266 -0.71 -18.51 7.68
C LYS A 266 -1.97 -17.81 8.17
N VAL A 267 -3.04 -17.89 7.38
CA VAL A 267 -4.33 -17.28 7.72
C VAL A 267 -5.44 -18.30 7.59
N LYS A 268 -6.42 -18.20 8.48
CA LYS A 268 -7.60 -19.05 8.48
C LYS A 268 -8.75 -18.34 7.80
N VAL A 269 -9.12 -18.79 6.61
CA VAL A 269 -10.20 -18.22 5.79
C VAL A 269 -11.21 -19.33 5.50
N GLY A 270 -12.48 -19.12 5.84
CA GLY A 270 -13.53 -20.13 5.62
C GLY A 270 -13.34 -21.46 6.36
N GLY A 271 -12.50 -21.50 7.40
CA GLY A 271 -12.16 -22.72 8.14
C GLY A 271 -10.87 -23.41 7.67
N GLU A 272 -10.38 -23.09 6.48
CA GLU A 272 -9.13 -23.63 5.94
C GLU A 272 -7.92 -22.76 6.30
N ILE A 273 -6.78 -23.41 6.53
CA ILE A 273 -5.51 -22.72 6.77
C ILE A 273 -4.81 -22.54 5.43
N LYS A 274 -4.68 -21.30 5.00
CA LYS A 274 -4.00 -20.91 3.77
C LYS A 274 -2.61 -20.35 4.05
N ASN A 275 -1.65 -20.69 3.20
CA ASN A 275 -0.32 -20.08 3.20
C ASN A 275 -0.36 -18.84 2.30
N VAL A 276 -0.07 -17.68 2.86
CA VAL A 276 -0.14 -16.39 2.16
C VAL A 276 1.17 -15.64 2.28
N LEU A 277 1.41 -14.72 1.36
CA LEU A 277 2.54 -13.79 1.45
C LEU A 277 2.02 -12.44 1.90
N SER A 278 2.49 -11.99 3.06
CA SER A 278 2.16 -10.68 3.61
C SER A 278 3.18 -9.65 3.15
N ILE A 279 2.68 -8.52 2.68
CA ILE A 279 3.46 -7.41 2.14
C ILE A 279 3.06 -6.16 2.92
N ILE A 280 4.05 -5.47 3.48
CA ILE A 280 3.90 -4.16 4.11
C ILE A 280 4.73 -3.18 3.30
N ILE A 281 4.13 -2.06 2.93
CA ILE A 281 4.78 -0.97 2.20
C ILE A 281 4.55 0.32 2.98
N GLY A 282 5.58 1.11 3.21
CA GLY A 282 5.45 2.47 3.73
C GLY A 282 6.02 3.44 2.70
N ILE A 283 5.27 4.50 2.36
CA ILE A 283 5.67 5.46 1.32
C ILE A 283 5.30 6.89 1.76
N ASN A 284 6.06 7.89 1.31
CA ASN A 284 5.62 9.29 1.29
C ASN A 284 5.12 9.70 -0.10
N PHE A 285 4.10 10.55 -0.11
CA PHE A 285 3.59 11.22 -1.29
C PHE A 285 4.23 12.60 -1.41
N LEU A 286 4.70 12.93 -2.61
CA LEU A 286 5.36 14.21 -2.89
C LEU A 286 4.36 15.30 -3.27
N GLN A 287 3.19 14.90 -3.74
CA GLN A 287 2.11 15.80 -4.14
C GLN A 287 0.82 15.38 -3.44
N ASP A 288 -0.03 16.35 -3.11
CA ASP A 288 -1.30 16.12 -2.40
C ASP A 288 -2.30 15.22 -3.15
N LYS A 289 -2.05 14.93 -4.42
CA LYS A 289 -2.97 14.22 -5.33
C LYS A 289 -2.46 12.86 -5.79
N GLU A 290 -1.37 12.38 -5.22
CA GLU A 290 -0.91 11.02 -5.48
C GLU A 290 -1.86 10.02 -4.82
N VAL A 291 -2.29 9.02 -5.59
CA VAL A 291 -3.15 7.94 -5.11
C VAL A 291 -2.47 6.61 -5.33
N LEU A 292 -2.41 5.83 -4.26
CA LEU A 292 -2.00 4.44 -4.26
C LEU A 292 -3.00 3.65 -3.43
N ASP A 293 -3.54 2.59 -4.02
CA ASP A 293 -4.65 1.77 -3.50
C ASP A 293 -4.38 0.28 -3.76
N GLU A 294 -5.25 -0.60 -3.23
CA GLU A 294 -5.14 -2.06 -3.36
C GLU A 294 -4.93 -2.53 -4.81
N MET A 295 -5.70 -1.98 -5.75
CA MET A 295 -5.61 -2.35 -7.16
C MET A 295 -4.21 -2.09 -7.73
N HIS A 296 -3.62 -0.93 -7.43
CA HIS A 296 -2.29 -0.55 -7.88
C HIS A 296 -1.22 -1.53 -7.36
N LEU A 297 -1.30 -1.87 -6.07
CA LEU A 297 -0.37 -2.83 -5.45
C LEU A 297 -0.51 -4.23 -6.05
N ILE A 298 -1.74 -4.71 -6.24
CA ILE A 298 -1.97 -6.05 -6.81
C ILE A 298 -1.47 -6.13 -8.24
N LYS A 299 -1.66 -5.09 -9.06
CA LYS A 299 -1.14 -5.03 -10.42
C LYS A 299 0.39 -5.07 -10.46
N GLY A 300 1.04 -4.26 -9.63
CA GLY A 300 2.51 -4.28 -9.53
C GLY A 300 3.06 -5.65 -9.08
N ILE A 301 2.32 -6.36 -8.22
CA ILE A 301 2.65 -7.74 -7.84
C ILE A 301 2.41 -8.72 -9.00
N GLN A 302 1.32 -8.55 -9.75
CA GLN A 302 0.95 -9.42 -10.88
C GLN A 302 1.96 -9.40 -12.02
N ASN A 303 2.73 -8.32 -12.18
CA ASN A 303 3.82 -8.25 -13.16
C ASN A 303 4.93 -9.28 -12.88
N TYR A 304 5.11 -9.68 -11.62
CA TYR A 304 6.11 -10.67 -11.21
C TYR A 304 5.48 -12.02 -10.85
N ILE A 305 4.22 -12.03 -10.42
CA ILE A 305 3.45 -13.22 -10.09
C ILE A 305 2.08 -13.11 -10.78
N PRO A 306 1.93 -13.51 -12.06
CA PRO A 306 0.70 -13.28 -12.84
C PRO A 306 -0.58 -13.85 -12.22
N GLN A 307 -0.45 -14.89 -11.42
CA GLN A 307 -1.58 -15.53 -10.74
C GLN A 307 -1.86 -14.95 -9.35
N ALA A 308 -1.16 -13.91 -8.91
CA ALA A 308 -1.38 -13.30 -7.61
C ALA A 308 -2.76 -12.65 -7.51
N GLN A 309 -3.42 -12.88 -6.38
CA GLN A 309 -4.66 -12.22 -5.99
C GLN A 309 -4.58 -11.81 -4.52
N ALA A 310 -5.27 -10.72 -4.17
CA ALA A 310 -5.44 -10.32 -2.78
C ALA A 310 -6.29 -11.36 -2.04
N VAL A 311 -5.90 -11.68 -0.82
CA VAL A 311 -6.79 -12.39 0.10
C VAL A 311 -7.93 -11.44 0.48
N GLU A 312 -9.15 -11.93 0.42
CA GLU A 312 -10.33 -11.10 0.65
C GLU A 312 -10.28 -10.39 2.01
N ASN A 313 -10.57 -9.08 2.00
CA ASN A 313 -10.53 -8.21 3.17
C ASN A 313 -9.18 -8.21 3.90
N SER A 314 -8.07 -8.46 3.20
CA SER A 314 -6.71 -8.40 3.78
C SER A 314 -6.02 -7.06 3.61
N PHE A 315 -6.50 -6.22 2.70
CA PHE A 315 -5.92 -4.91 2.44
C PHE A 315 -6.19 -3.94 3.60
N PHE A 316 -5.14 -3.24 4.01
CA PHE A 316 -5.19 -2.25 5.06
C PHE A 316 -4.34 -1.04 4.68
N CYS A 317 -4.92 0.15 4.85
CA CYS A 317 -4.30 1.42 4.51
C CYS A 317 -4.37 2.35 5.72
N ASN A 318 -3.22 2.84 6.16
CA ASN A 318 -3.11 3.76 7.29
C ASN A 318 -2.46 5.07 6.82
N ARG A 319 -3.32 6.08 6.61
CA ARG A 319 -2.96 7.48 6.37
C ARG A 319 -3.19 8.24 7.66
N ARG A 320 -2.15 8.83 8.23
CA ARG A 320 -2.24 9.52 9.52
C ARG A 320 -1.38 10.77 9.55
N GLY A 321 -1.94 11.85 10.09
CA GLY A 321 -1.24 13.12 10.32
C GLY A 321 -1.25 14.04 9.11
N THR A 322 -0.60 15.20 9.27
CA THR A 322 -0.40 16.21 8.22
C THR A 322 0.70 15.84 7.24
N PHE A 323 1.57 14.90 7.60
CA PHE A 323 2.61 14.39 6.71
C PHE A 323 1.97 13.45 5.69
N SER A 324 2.37 13.59 4.44
CA SER A 324 1.95 12.80 3.29
C SER A 324 2.47 11.35 3.32
N ILE A 325 2.52 10.71 4.49
CA ILE A 325 3.03 9.35 4.68
C ILE A 325 1.87 8.37 4.80
N CYS A 326 1.96 7.26 4.08
CA CYS A 326 1.00 6.17 4.12
C CYS A 326 1.70 4.82 4.31
N THR A 327 1.11 3.96 5.13
CA THR A 327 1.53 2.55 5.22
C THR A 327 0.41 1.65 4.76
N PHE A 328 0.75 0.73 3.87
CA PHE A 328 -0.12 -0.27 3.28
C PHE A 328 0.24 -1.66 3.77
N TYR A 329 -0.77 -2.51 3.91
CA TYR A 329 -0.63 -3.92 4.19
C TYR A 329 -1.57 -4.71 3.28
N ILE A 330 -1.07 -5.81 2.73
CA ILE A 330 -1.86 -6.72 1.90
C ILE A 330 -1.35 -8.14 2.04
N GLU A 331 -2.25 -9.10 1.94
CA GLU A 331 -1.91 -10.52 1.85
C GLU A 331 -2.24 -11.03 0.45
N ILE A 332 -1.31 -11.77 -0.16
CA ILE A 332 -1.51 -12.34 -1.48
C ILE A 332 -1.41 -13.87 -1.48
N GLU A 333 -2.20 -14.47 -2.35
CA GLU A 333 -2.17 -15.89 -2.69
C GLU A 333 -2.18 -16.07 -4.22
N LYS A 334 -1.85 -17.26 -4.72
CA LYS A 334 -2.02 -17.57 -6.14
C LYS A 334 -3.40 -18.15 -6.41
N LYS A 335 -4.00 -17.81 -7.55
CA LYS A 335 -5.31 -18.33 -8.01
C LYS A 335 -5.39 -19.86 -8.04
N ASP A 336 -4.26 -20.52 -8.33
CA ASP A 336 -4.15 -21.98 -8.37
C ASP A 336 -3.88 -22.61 -6.99
N ASN A 337 -3.86 -21.81 -5.92
CA ASN A 337 -3.45 -22.19 -4.56
C ASN A 337 -2.03 -22.79 -4.46
N SER A 338 -1.20 -22.64 -5.49
CA SER A 338 0.19 -23.07 -5.42
C SER A 338 0.99 -22.14 -4.50
N PRO A 339 2.04 -22.66 -3.82
CA PRO A 339 2.84 -21.83 -2.93
C PRO A 339 3.65 -20.79 -3.72
N ILE A 340 3.81 -19.60 -3.15
CA ILE A 340 4.70 -18.57 -3.68
C ILE A 340 6.16 -18.97 -3.41
N THR A 341 6.91 -19.13 -4.50
CA THR A 341 8.29 -19.61 -4.50
C THR A 341 9.25 -18.59 -3.90
N THR A 342 10.41 -19.06 -3.45
CA THR A 342 11.44 -18.17 -2.89
C THR A 342 12.03 -17.23 -3.94
N GLN A 343 12.10 -17.66 -5.20
CA GLN A 343 12.57 -16.84 -6.33
C GLN A 343 11.61 -15.68 -6.60
N GLU A 344 10.30 -15.93 -6.63
CA GLU A 344 9.28 -14.88 -6.77
C GLU A 344 9.37 -13.85 -5.63
N ILE A 345 9.58 -14.30 -4.38
CA ILE A 345 9.75 -13.41 -3.22
C ILE A 345 11.01 -12.54 -3.38
N GLN A 346 12.11 -13.11 -3.85
CA GLN A 346 13.34 -12.34 -4.08
C GLN A 346 13.17 -11.32 -5.22
N LEU A 347 12.44 -11.68 -6.27
CA LEU A 347 12.16 -10.80 -7.38
C LEU A 347 11.30 -9.61 -6.94
N LEU A 348 10.21 -9.86 -6.20
CA LEU A 348 9.38 -8.82 -5.60
C LEU A 348 10.20 -7.90 -4.70
N ARG A 349 11.07 -8.44 -3.84
CA ARG A 349 11.92 -7.61 -2.97
C ARG A 349 12.84 -6.64 -3.73
N LYS A 350 13.27 -7.02 -4.94
CA LYS A 350 14.18 -6.19 -5.75
C LYS A 350 13.44 -5.19 -6.62
N LYS A 351 12.30 -5.58 -7.21
CA LYS A 351 11.66 -4.82 -8.30
C LYS A 351 10.33 -4.18 -7.95
N LEU A 352 9.65 -4.64 -6.89
CA LEU A 352 8.35 -4.07 -6.51
C LEU A 352 8.46 -2.59 -6.15
N PHE A 353 9.64 -2.12 -5.73
CA PHE A 353 9.86 -0.70 -5.46
C PHE A 353 9.63 0.17 -6.70
N THR A 354 10.37 -0.12 -7.77
CA THR A 354 10.31 0.64 -9.02
C THR A 354 8.92 0.56 -9.63
N GLU A 355 8.30 -0.62 -9.56
CA GLU A 355 6.95 -0.83 -10.09
C GLU A 355 5.90 0.00 -9.35
N VAL A 356 5.94 0.02 -8.01
CA VAL A 356 4.97 0.78 -7.22
C VAL A 356 5.13 2.28 -7.48
N GLU A 357 6.35 2.77 -7.66
CA GLU A 357 6.61 4.17 -8.00
C GLU A 357 5.99 4.57 -9.36
N GLU A 358 6.09 3.70 -10.37
CA GLU A 358 5.49 3.91 -11.69
C GLU A 358 3.95 3.83 -11.68
N GLN A 359 3.37 3.11 -10.71
CA GLN A 359 1.92 2.90 -10.58
C GLN A 359 1.21 3.95 -9.71
N ILE A 360 1.92 4.93 -9.15
CA ILE A 360 1.30 6.02 -8.38
C ILE A 360 0.55 6.93 -9.34
N GLU A 361 -0.78 6.93 -9.25
CA GLU A 361 -1.61 7.81 -10.05
C GLU A 361 -1.52 9.25 -9.52
N GLN A 362 -1.20 10.19 -10.40
CA GLN A 362 -1.38 11.62 -10.12
C GLN A 362 -2.79 12.02 -10.56
N VAL A 363 -3.67 12.27 -9.58
CA VAL A 363 -5.02 12.74 -9.87
C VAL A 363 -4.92 14.19 -10.34
N MET A 364 -5.04 14.40 -11.65
CA MET A 364 -5.22 15.73 -12.23
C MET A 364 -6.47 16.34 -11.60
N HIS A 365 -6.37 17.52 -10.98
CA HIS A 365 -7.59 18.26 -10.62
C HIS A 365 -8.30 18.62 -11.93
N PRO A 366 -9.65 18.53 -11.99
CA PRO A 366 -10.38 19.23 -13.04
C PRO A 366 -9.97 20.70 -12.95
N VAL A 367 -9.31 21.21 -13.99
CA VAL A 367 -8.96 22.61 -14.08
C VAL A 367 -10.27 23.36 -14.25
N PHE A 368 -10.77 23.95 -13.17
CA PHE A 368 -11.98 24.77 -13.20
C PHE A 368 -11.63 26.15 -13.80
N MET A 369 -11.29 26.15 -15.09
CA MET A 369 -11.24 27.37 -15.87
C MET A 369 -12.66 27.61 -16.41
N PRO A 370 -13.34 28.74 -16.08
CA PRO A 370 -14.58 29.08 -16.78
C PRO A 370 -14.27 29.05 -18.27
N ARG A 371 -15.06 28.26 -19.01
CA ARG A 371 -14.82 27.96 -20.42
C ARG A 371 -14.52 29.25 -21.17
N ASN A 372 -13.45 29.24 -21.96
CA ASN A 372 -13.10 30.38 -22.78
C ASN A 372 -14.17 30.54 -23.87
N GLU A 373 -15.21 31.33 -23.58
CA GLU A 373 -16.30 31.60 -24.51
C GLU A 373 -15.78 32.21 -25.81
N GLU A 374 -14.68 32.97 -25.77
CA GLU A 374 -14.04 33.52 -26.97
C GLU A 374 -13.48 32.41 -27.86
N GLU A 375 -12.83 31.40 -27.28
CA GLU A 375 -12.31 30.25 -28.01
C GLU A 375 -13.46 29.41 -28.60
N MET A 376 -14.54 29.18 -27.84
CA MET A 376 -15.74 28.50 -28.34
C MET A 376 -16.35 29.28 -29.52
N MET A 377 -16.49 30.60 -29.39
CA MET A 377 -16.99 31.48 -30.44
C MET A 377 -16.07 31.47 -31.67
N ARG A 378 -14.75 31.52 -31.47
CA ARG A 378 -13.76 31.43 -32.53
C ARG A 378 -13.88 30.11 -33.29
N ASN A 379 -13.96 28.98 -32.57
CA ASN A 379 -14.10 27.66 -33.18
C ASN A 379 -15.43 27.52 -33.94
N MET A 380 -16.53 28.02 -33.40
CA MET A 380 -17.82 28.07 -34.11
C MET A 380 -17.74 28.89 -35.40
N LEU A 381 -17.10 30.05 -35.38
CA LEU A 381 -16.92 30.89 -36.58
C LEU A 381 -16.01 30.22 -37.62
N ILE A 382 -14.93 29.57 -37.18
CA ILE A 382 -14.04 28.80 -38.05
C ILE A 382 -14.84 27.70 -38.77
N LEU A 383 -15.62 26.90 -38.04
CA LEU A 383 -16.43 25.83 -38.61
C LEU A 383 -17.54 26.37 -39.52
N SER A 384 -18.21 27.46 -39.12
CA SER A 384 -19.23 28.12 -39.93
C SER A 384 -18.66 28.58 -41.28
N ASN A 385 -17.42 29.10 -41.32
CA ASN A 385 -16.76 29.55 -42.54
C ASN A 385 -16.38 28.39 -43.49
N GLN A 386 -16.27 27.16 -42.99
CA GLN A 386 -16.02 25.97 -43.82
C GLN A 386 -17.28 25.53 -44.60
N ILE A 387 -18.48 25.90 -44.14
CA ILE A 387 -19.75 25.57 -44.78
C ILE A 387 -20.12 26.67 -45.78
N LYS A 388 -19.92 26.43 -47.07
CA LYS A 388 -20.16 27.38 -48.17
C LYS A 388 -21.39 27.02 -49.01
N TYR A 389 -21.81 25.76 -49.01
CA TYR A 389 -22.95 25.26 -49.79
C TYR A 389 -23.99 24.52 -48.92
N ILE A 390 -25.23 24.43 -49.41
CA ILE A 390 -26.35 23.74 -48.71
C ILE A 390 -26.08 22.23 -48.58
N ARG A 391 -25.28 21.66 -49.49
CA ARG A 391 -24.94 20.24 -49.52
C ARG A 391 -23.69 19.91 -48.71
N ASP A 392 -23.04 20.90 -48.12
CA ASP A 392 -21.84 20.64 -47.31
C ASP A 392 -22.21 19.80 -46.09
N ILE A 393 -21.35 18.82 -45.80
CA ILE A 393 -21.47 17.98 -44.62
C ILE A 393 -21.20 18.79 -43.35
N PRO A 394 -21.88 18.46 -42.23
CA PRO A 394 -21.63 19.07 -40.93
C PRO A 394 -20.15 19.04 -40.56
N GLN A 395 -19.68 20.12 -39.96
CA GLN A 395 -18.29 20.27 -39.50
C GLN A 395 -18.24 20.08 -37.99
N VAL A 396 -17.27 19.32 -37.50
CA VAL A 396 -17.13 19.07 -36.06
C VAL A 396 -15.70 19.35 -35.59
N ILE A 397 -15.60 19.91 -34.39
CA ILE A 397 -14.38 19.92 -33.58
C ILE A 397 -14.66 19.08 -32.33
N ILE A 398 -13.77 18.13 -32.06
CA ILE A 398 -13.83 17.27 -30.87
C ILE A 398 -12.56 17.47 -30.08
N THR A 399 -12.72 17.94 -28.85
CA THR A 399 -11.63 18.21 -27.90
C THR A 399 -11.85 17.40 -26.63
N PHE A 400 -10.79 16.78 -26.13
CA PHE A 400 -10.80 16.20 -24.79
C PHE A 400 -10.98 17.32 -23.76
N ASP A 401 -11.89 17.13 -22.81
CA ASP A 401 -12.26 18.13 -21.81
C ASP A 401 -11.68 17.77 -20.45
N GLU A 402 -12.16 16.65 -19.88
CA GLU A 402 -11.75 16.19 -18.56
C GLU A 402 -11.81 14.67 -18.43
N GLN A 403 -11.15 14.16 -17.39
CA GLN A 403 -11.21 12.76 -16.97
C GLN A 403 -11.62 12.68 -15.50
N THR A 404 -12.49 11.72 -15.20
CA THR A 404 -12.84 11.30 -13.84
C THR A 404 -12.29 9.89 -13.57
N HIS A 405 -12.49 9.36 -12.36
CA HIS A 405 -12.06 7.99 -12.04
C HIS A 405 -12.61 6.93 -12.99
N LEU A 406 -13.85 7.10 -13.48
CA LEU A 406 -14.56 6.09 -14.28
C LEU A 406 -14.82 6.50 -15.74
N HIS A 407 -14.73 7.79 -16.07
CA HIS A 407 -15.20 8.30 -17.36
C HIS A 407 -14.27 9.34 -17.96
N LEU A 408 -14.29 9.41 -19.30
CA LEU A 408 -13.67 10.45 -20.11
C LEU A 408 -14.75 11.36 -20.68
N PHE A 409 -14.47 12.66 -20.73
CA PHE A 409 -15.37 13.68 -21.26
C PHE A 409 -14.74 14.34 -22.48
N PHE A 410 -15.53 14.45 -23.54
CA PHE A 410 -15.17 15.17 -24.75
C PHE A 410 -16.16 16.29 -25.00
N THR A 411 -15.66 17.48 -25.31
CA THR A 411 -16.45 18.62 -25.78
C THR A 411 -16.52 18.58 -27.29
N ILE A 412 -17.73 18.72 -27.82
CA ILE A 412 -18.04 18.71 -29.24
C ILE A 412 -18.70 20.02 -29.64
N ILE A 413 -18.15 20.63 -30.69
CA ILE A 413 -18.75 21.75 -31.40
C ILE A 413 -19.13 21.25 -32.80
N LEU A 414 -20.42 21.12 -33.07
CA LEU A 414 -20.94 20.67 -34.35
C LEU A 414 -21.68 21.82 -35.04
N VAL A 415 -21.29 22.13 -36.27
CA VAL A 415 -21.94 23.15 -37.10
C VAL A 415 -22.55 22.50 -38.34
N ARG A 416 -23.83 22.80 -38.62
CA ARG A 416 -24.56 22.28 -39.79
C ARG A 416 -25.50 23.33 -40.38
N VAL A 417 -25.98 23.09 -41.60
CA VAL A 417 -27.07 23.87 -42.21
C VAL A 417 -28.39 23.24 -41.82
N LEU A 418 -29.30 24.03 -41.23
CA LEU A 418 -30.64 23.58 -40.89
C LEU A 418 -31.53 23.48 -42.14
N LYS A 419 -32.11 22.30 -42.37
CA LYS A 419 -33.13 22.07 -43.39
C LYS A 419 -34.53 22.01 -42.76
N PRO A 420 -35.59 22.32 -43.53
CA PRO A 420 -36.96 22.18 -43.04
C PRO A 420 -37.21 20.70 -42.69
N LYS A 421 -37.55 20.42 -41.42
CA LYS A 421 -37.74 19.09 -40.79
C LYS A 421 -36.49 18.41 -40.23
N ASP A 422 -35.35 19.08 -40.14
CA ASP A 422 -34.21 18.52 -39.40
C ASP A 422 -34.52 18.45 -37.90
N MET A 423 -34.25 17.30 -37.30
CA MET A 423 -34.32 17.11 -35.85
C MET A 423 -33.12 17.79 -35.17
N SER A 424 -33.31 18.22 -33.92
CA SER A 424 -32.19 18.73 -33.10
C SER A 424 -31.18 17.62 -32.80
N ILE A 425 -29.90 17.98 -32.60
CA ILE A 425 -28.87 17.00 -32.26
C ILE A 425 -29.22 16.23 -30.97
N MET A 426 -29.80 16.90 -29.98
CA MET A 426 -30.25 16.27 -28.74
C MET A 426 -31.31 15.18 -29.01
N GLU A 427 -32.28 15.42 -29.89
CA GLU A 427 -33.29 14.42 -30.25
C GLU A 427 -32.68 13.25 -31.05
N MET A 428 -31.67 13.51 -31.88
CA MET A 428 -30.95 12.44 -32.61
C MET A 428 -30.25 11.48 -31.64
N PHE A 429 -29.66 11.97 -30.55
CA PHE A 429 -29.08 11.15 -29.49
C PHE A 429 -30.13 10.39 -28.69
N LYS A 430 -31.30 10.99 -28.40
CA LYS A 430 -32.40 10.30 -27.70
C LYS A 430 -33.03 9.17 -28.51
N ASN A 431 -33.09 9.33 -29.83
CA ASN A 431 -33.76 8.37 -30.71
C ASN A 431 -32.88 7.19 -31.15
N ARG A 432 -31.60 7.17 -30.79
CA ARG A 432 -30.67 6.10 -31.14
C ARG A 432 -30.02 5.53 -29.90
N SER A 433 -29.99 4.19 -29.78
CA SER A 433 -29.19 3.52 -28.73
C SER A 433 -27.71 3.82 -28.97
N THR A 434 -27.02 4.36 -27.97
CA THR A 434 -25.61 4.73 -28.01
C THR A 434 -24.95 4.48 -26.65
N PHE A 435 -23.65 4.20 -26.66
CA PHE A 435 -22.85 4.12 -25.43
C PHE A 435 -22.40 5.51 -24.92
N LEU A 436 -22.62 6.58 -25.70
CA LEU A 436 -22.28 7.94 -25.31
C LEU A 436 -23.41 8.56 -24.48
N GLU A 437 -23.08 9.06 -23.30
CA GLU A 437 -24.01 9.87 -22.51
C GLU A 437 -23.92 11.33 -22.96
N TYR A 438 -25.00 11.85 -23.55
CA TYR A 438 -25.09 13.21 -24.10
C TYR A 438 -25.40 14.24 -23.01
N ILE A 439 -24.59 15.30 -22.96
CA ILE A 439 -24.75 16.43 -22.03
C ILE A 439 -24.85 17.71 -22.85
N HIS A 440 -26.03 18.34 -22.87
CA HIS A 440 -26.25 19.56 -23.65
C HIS A 440 -25.58 20.77 -22.98
N ASP A 441 -24.80 21.55 -23.73
CA ASP A 441 -24.26 22.82 -23.25
C ASP A 441 -24.99 24.03 -23.87
N GLY A 442 -25.18 24.05 -25.19
CA GLY A 442 -25.94 25.12 -25.84
C GLY A 442 -26.08 24.99 -27.35
N CYS A 443 -26.95 25.81 -27.92
CA CYS A 443 -27.18 25.90 -29.35
C CYS A 443 -27.27 27.37 -29.79
N LYS A 444 -26.56 27.74 -30.87
CA LYS A 444 -26.53 29.12 -31.41
C LYS A 444 -26.61 29.12 -32.93
N LEU A 445 -27.27 30.14 -33.49
CA LEU A 445 -27.24 30.41 -34.92
C LEU A 445 -25.99 31.20 -35.28
N VAL A 446 -25.16 30.67 -36.18
CA VAL A 446 -23.81 31.19 -36.50
C VAL A 446 -23.69 31.74 -37.93
N GLY A 447 -24.83 32.14 -38.49
CA GLY A 447 -24.93 32.82 -39.79
C GLY A 447 -26.02 32.24 -40.70
N THR A 448 -26.18 32.84 -41.88
CA THR A 448 -27.11 32.37 -42.90
C THR A 448 -26.41 32.14 -44.23
N LEU A 449 -26.82 31.11 -44.94
CA LEU A 449 -26.35 30.74 -46.25
C LEU A 449 -27.36 31.22 -47.30
N ARG A 450 -26.89 32.05 -48.23
CA ARG A 450 -27.72 32.70 -49.27
C ARG A 450 -28.98 33.39 -48.72
N LYS A 451 -28.90 33.94 -47.50
CA LYS A 451 -30.00 34.62 -46.79
C LYS A 451 -31.28 33.78 -46.59
N LYS A 452 -31.22 32.45 -46.74
CA LYS A 452 -32.39 31.55 -46.65
C LYS A 452 -32.21 30.36 -45.72
N HIS A 453 -30.99 29.82 -45.62
CA HIS A 453 -30.73 28.64 -44.81
C HIS A 453 -29.86 29.01 -43.61
N GLU A 454 -30.34 28.75 -42.40
CA GLU A 454 -29.61 29.08 -41.18
C GLU A 454 -28.54 28.03 -40.88
N LYS A 455 -27.41 28.48 -40.32
CA LYS A 455 -26.37 27.62 -39.78
C LYS A 455 -26.53 27.50 -38.28
N GLU A 456 -26.64 26.29 -37.80
CA GLU A 456 -26.75 25.95 -36.38
C GLU A 456 -25.40 25.43 -35.88
N ALA A 457 -24.93 25.99 -34.77
CA ALA A 457 -23.82 25.45 -33.99
C ALA A 457 -24.36 24.88 -32.68
N THR A 458 -24.20 23.57 -32.48
CA THR A 458 -24.52 22.90 -31.22
C THR A 458 -23.23 22.59 -30.47
N ILE A 459 -23.18 23.00 -29.20
CA ILE A 459 -22.12 22.67 -28.26
C ILE A 459 -22.69 21.66 -27.27
N PHE A 460 -21.99 20.56 -27.09
CA PHE A 460 -22.38 19.51 -26.15
C PHE A 460 -21.17 18.70 -25.72
N ARG A 461 -21.31 18.00 -24.60
CA ARG A 461 -20.34 17.01 -24.16
C ARG A 461 -20.87 15.61 -24.34
N VAL A 462 -19.94 14.68 -24.50
CA VAL A 462 -20.21 13.25 -24.40
C VAL A 462 -19.34 12.65 -23.33
N LYS A 463 -19.95 11.75 -22.56
CA LYS A 463 -19.29 10.97 -21.53
C LYS A 463 -19.19 9.52 -21.99
N VAL A 464 -17.99 8.95 -21.83
CA VAL A 464 -17.66 7.57 -22.22
C VAL A 464 -16.91 6.85 -21.10
N SER A 465 -17.13 5.54 -20.95
CA SER A 465 -16.42 4.72 -19.96
C SER A 465 -14.92 4.66 -20.25
N LYS A 466 -14.10 4.85 -19.22
CA LYS A 466 -12.62 4.81 -19.28
C LYS A 466 -12.10 3.39 -19.53
N ASP A 467 -12.79 2.36 -19.01
CA ASP A 467 -12.28 0.98 -18.96
C ASP A 467 -11.96 0.39 -20.34
N GLN A 468 -12.68 0.84 -21.37
CA GLN A 468 -12.53 0.35 -22.75
C GLN A 468 -11.27 0.86 -23.44
N PHE A 469 -10.61 1.88 -22.91
CA PHE A 469 -9.46 2.56 -23.52
C PHE A 469 -8.20 2.48 -22.67
N LEU A 470 -8.18 1.60 -21.66
CA LEU A 470 -7.02 1.35 -20.83
C LEU A 470 -6.02 0.48 -21.56
N ARG A 471 -4.76 0.92 -21.59
CA ARG A 471 -3.62 0.12 -22.04
C ARG A 471 -3.21 -0.89 -20.96
N ARG A 472 -2.29 -1.79 -21.30
CA ARG A 472 -1.76 -2.82 -20.37
C ARG A 472 -1.05 -2.22 -19.16
N ASP A 473 -0.52 -1.02 -19.29
CA ASP A 473 0.14 -0.22 -18.25
C ASP A 473 -0.83 0.72 -17.50
N HIS A 474 -2.14 0.60 -17.74
CA HIS A 474 -3.20 1.47 -17.19
C HIS A 474 -3.16 2.95 -17.60
N SER A 475 -2.31 3.32 -18.56
CA SER A 475 -2.44 4.60 -19.26
C SER A 475 -3.68 4.58 -20.16
N ILE A 476 -4.24 5.76 -20.44
CA ILE A 476 -5.44 5.88 -21.28
C ILE A 476 -5.06 6.18 -22.72
N ASN A 477 -5.59 5.39 -23.65
CA ASN A 477 -5.49 5.66 -25.08
C ASN A 477 -6.55 6.70 -25.52
N LEU A 478 -6.25 7.98 -25.30
CA LEU A 478 -7.16 9.08 -25.66
C LEU A 478 -7.49 9.14 -27.17
N TYR A 479 -6.59 8.66 -28.03
CA TYR A 479 -6.83 8.61 -29.46
C TYR A 479 -7.91 7.60 -29.83
N GLU A 480 -7.80 6.38 -29.29
CA GLU A 480 -8.79 5.33 -29.52
C GLU A 480 -10.17 5.75 -28.96
N ALA A 481 -10.18 6.34 -27.76
CA ALA A 481 -11.38 6.93 -27.18
C ALA A 481 -12.01 7.99 -28.10
N ARG A 482 -11.20 8.91 -28.65
CA ARG A 482 -11.67 9.93 -29.59
C ARG A 482 -12.19 9.30 -30.89
N GLN A 483 -11.53 8.29 -31.43
CA GLN A 483 -11.99 7.61 -32.66
C GLN A 483 -13.32 6.90 -32.45
N ALA A 484 -13.52 6.27 -31.30
CA ALA A 484 -14.81 5.70 -30.92
C ALA A 484 -15.90 6.78 -30.86
N VAL A 485 -15.59 7.94 -30.26
CA VAL A 485 -16.50 9.09 -30.20
C VAL A 485 -16.83 9.61 -31.61
N VAL A 486 -15.83 9.82 -32.48
CA VAL A 486 -16.04 10.28 -33.87
C VAL A 486 -16.94 9.31 -34.64
N SER A 487 -16.65 8.01 -34.54
CA SER A 487 -17.39 6.95 -35.24
C SER A 487 -18.84 6.91 -34.80
N GLU A 488 -19.07 7.04 -33.49
CA GLU A 488 -20.40 6.99 -32.91
C GLU A 488 -21.21 8.27 -33.19
N ILE A 489 -20.60 9.45 -33.15
CA ILE A 489 -21.24 10.70 -33.60
C ILE A 489 -21.61 10.61 -35.07
N SER A 490 -20.72 10.10 -35.92
CA SER A 490 -20.99 9.89 -37.35
C SER A 490 -22.17 8.92 -37.54
N ARG A 491 -22.26 7.87 -36.71
CA ARG A 491 -23.38 6.94 -36.72
C ARG A 491 -24.68 7.63 -36.31
N ILE A 492 -24.67 8.56 -35.37
CA ILE A 492 -25.88 9.22 -34.85
C ILE A 492 -26.36 10.35 -35.78
N VAL A 493 -25.46 11.27 -36.12
CA VAL A 493 -25.76 12.50 -36.86
C VAL A 493 -25.72 12.30 -38.37
N GLY A 494 -25.00 11.29 -38.84
CA GLY A 494 -24.68 11.07 -40.26
C GLY A 494 -23.25 11.47 -40.59
N GLU A 495 -22.91 11.53 -41.87
CA GLU A 495 -21.56 11.88 -42.32
C GLU A 495 -21.14 13.26 -41.79
N ILE A 496 -20.02 13.32 -41.06
CA ILE A 496 -19.45 14.53 -40.48
C ILE A 496 -18.01 14.73 -40.97
N ARG A 497 -17.56 15.98 -41.10
CA ARG A 497 -16.16 16.32 -41.33
C ARG A 497 -15.49 16.69 -40.02
N ASP A 498 -14.53 15.86 -39.61
CA ASP A 498 -13.69 16.11 -38.45
C ASP A 498 -12.59 17.14 -38.78
N PHE A 499 -12.77 18.38 -38.32
CA PHE A 499 -11.89 19.49 -38.66
C PHE A 499 -10.49 19.34 -38.07
N ASN A 500 -10.36 18.86 -36.83
CA ASN A 500 -9.07 18.61 -36.18
C ASN A 500 -8.57 17.17 -36.34
N GLY A 501 -9.38 16.26 -36.87
CA GLY A 501 -9.05 14.85 -37.07
C GLY A 501 -7.86 14.61 -37.98
N GLY A 502 -7.79 15.31 -39.12
CA GLY A 502 -6.68 15.12 -40.08
C GLY A 502 -5.30 15.45 -39.49
N MET A 503 -5.22 16.50 -38.66
CA MET A 503 -3.99 16.85 -37.95
C MET A 503 -3.62 15.78 -36.92
N ILE A 504 -4.59 15.31 -36.13
CA ILE A 504 -4.37 14.28 -35.08
C ILE A 504 -3.96 12.94 -35.71
N SER A 505 -4.60 12.52 -36.80
CA SER A 505 -4.22 11.30 -37.53
C SER A 505 -2.78 11.38 -38.03
N LYS A 506 -2.37 12.52 -38.57
CA LYS A 506 -0.99 12.73 -39.04
C LYS A 506 0.04 12.75 -37.91
N GLN A 507 -0.33 13.25 -36.72
CA GLN A 507 0.54 13.15 -35.53
C GLN A 507 0.77 11.68 -35.15
N ASN A 508 -0.28 10.86 -35.19
CA ASN A 508 -0.16 9.44 -34.87
C ASN A 508 0.59 8.63 -35.92
N GLU A 509 0.43 8.97 -37.20
CA GLU A 509 1.25 8.40 -38.28
C GLU A 509 2.73 8.64 -38.00
N LEU A 510 3.11 9.89 -37.71
CA LEU A 510 4.50 10.25 -37.39
C LEU A 510 5.02 9.53 -36.12
N LEU A 511 4.19 9.43 -35.08
CA LEU A 511 4.55 8.69 -33.85
C LEU A 511 4.73 7.19 -34.14
N LEU A 512 3.89 6.60 -34.99
CA LEU A 512 3.99 5.19 -35.36
C LEU A 512 5.24 4.93 -36.22
N GLU A 513 5.55 5.81 -37.15
CA GLU A 513 6.81 5.78 -37.92
C GLU A 513 8.04 5.87 -37.01
N LEU A 514 8.00 6.77 -36.02
CA LEU A 514 9.05 6.89 -35.02
C LEU A 514 9.22 5.60 -34.18
N LYS A 515 8.11 5.01 -33.72
CA LYS A 515 8.10 3.72 -33.01
C LYS A 515 8.69 2.61 -33.89
N ASN A 516 8.33 2.56 -35.17
CA ASN A 516 8.82 1.57 -36.11
C ASN A 516 10.33 1.71 -36.35
N LEU A 517 10.85 2.93 -36.49
CA LEU A 517 12.28 3.19 -36.63
C LEU A 517 13.07 2.81 -35.37
N LEU A 518 12.50 3.06 -34.20
CA LEU A 518 13.11 2.75 -32.91
C LEU A 518 12.97 1.27 -32.51
N SER A 519 12.07 0.49 -33.13
CA SER A 519 11.86 -0.93 -32.80
C SER A 519 13.13 -1.80 -32.95
N SER A 520 14.09 -1.33 -33.75
CA SER A 520 15.44 -1.91 -33.88
C SER A 520 16.35 -1.68 -32.65
N THR A 521 16.04 -0.71 -31.81
CA THR A 521 16.82 -0.27 -30.64
C THR A 521 16.12 -0.78 -29.38
N ARG A 522 16.63 -1.87 -28.78
CA ARG A 522 15.91 -2.68 -27.78
C ARG A 522 15.71 -2.06 -26.38
N ASN A 523 16.20 -0.84 -26.11
CA ASN A 523 16.31 -0.30 -24.75
C ASN A 523 15.66 1.09 -24.59
N TYR A 524 14.37 1.25 -24.87
CA TYR A 524 13.66 2.49 -24.50
C TYR A 524 12.26 2.22 -23.99
N ASN A 525 11.78 3.09 -23.10
CA ASN A 525 10.43 3.03 -22.55
C ASN A 525 9.44 3.69 -23.53
N GLU A 526 8.38 2.99 -23.93
CA GLU A 526 7.35 3.52 -24.84
C GLU A 526 6.62 4.75 -24.27
N ILE A 527 6.40 4.79 -22.95
CA ILE A 527 5.76 5.92 -22.26
C ILE A 527 6.66 7.15 -22.35
N LEU A 528 7.97 6.96 -22.16
CA LEU A 528 8.94 8.05 -22.30
C LEU A 528 8.93 8.62 -23.72
N LEU A 529 8.84 7.76 -24.74
CA LEU A 529 8.74 8.18 -26.14
C LEU A 529 7.48 9.01 -26.39
N GLU A 530 6.33 8.56 -25.88
CA GLU A 530 5.08 9.30 -26.03
C GLU A 530 5.13 10.64 -25.28
N ASN A 531 5.66 10.67 -24.06
CA ASN A 531 5.83 11.90 -23.29
C ASN A 531 6.75 12.89 -24.01
N PHE A 532 7.87 12.41 -24.54
CA PHE A 532 8.75 13.19 -25.41
C PHE A 532 7.97 13.79 -26.59
N PHE A 533 7.28 12.94 -27.37
CA PHE A 533 6.58 13.36 -28.58
C PHE A 533 5.46 14.39 -28.29
N TYR A 534 4.65 14.15 -27.26
CA TYR A 534 3.57 15.04 -26.85
C TYR A 534 4.04 16.25 -26.05
N SER A 535 5.32 16.34 -25.67
CA SER A 535 5.92 17.54 -25.07
C SER A 535 6.50 18.50 -26.11
N LEU A 536 6.61 18.09 -27.38
CA LEU A 536 7.12 18.94 -28.47
C LEU A 536 6.30 20.23 -28.63
N LYS A 537 7.01 21.35 -28.70
CA LYS A 537 6.50 22.70 -28.93
C LYS A 537 7.24 23.32 -30.13
N PRO A 538 6.54 24.07 -31.00
CA PRO A 538 5.08 24.21 -31.07
C PRO A 538 4.39 22.91 -31.52
N VAL A 539 3.10 22.73 -31.20
CA VAL A 539 2.32 21.49 -31.48
C VAL A 539 2.36 21.08 -32.96
N ILE A 540 2.46 22.06 -33.86
CA ILE A 540 2.58 21.83 -35.30
C ILE A 540 3.80 20.97 -35.65
N MET A 541 4.87 21.00 -34.85
CA MET A 541 6.06 20.17 -35.08
C MET A 541 5.78 18.68 -35.05
N ARG A 542 4.73 18.25 -34.34
CA ARG A 542 4.30 16.85 -34.27
C ARG A 542 3.73 16.31 -35.58
N THR A 543 3.56 17.16 -36.60
CA THR A 543 3.11 16.77 -37.94
C THR A 543 4.09 17.10 -39.06
N PHE A 544 5.07 17.96 -38.80
CA PHE A 544 5.96 18.53 -39.83
C PHE A 544 7.44 18.15 -39.66
N LEU A 545 7.87 17.71 -38.47
CA LEU A 545 9.25 17.28 -38.27
C LEU A 545 9.51 15.95 -38.96
N GLU A 546 10.72 15.84 -39.51
CA GLU A 546 11.27 14.61 -40.07
C GLU A 546 11.51 13.56 -38.97
N VAL A 547 11.21 12.30 -39.27
CA VAL A 547 11.23 11.22 -38.26
C VAL A 547 12.66 10.92 -37.81
N GLU A 548 13.64 11.10 -38.69
CA GLU A 548 15.07 10.95 -38.42
C GLU A 548 15.54 11.93 -37.35
N ALA A 549 15.17 13.20 -37.44
CA ALA A 549 15.52 14.22 -36.45
C ALA A 549 14.88 13.92 -35.07
N LEU A 550 13.62 13.45 -35.07
CA LEU A 550 12.95 13.00 -33.85
C LEU A 550 13.64 11.80 -33.21
N LYS A 551 14.07 10.84 -34.03
CA LYS A 551 14.82 9.67 -33.58
C LYS A 551 16.15 10.09 -32.95
N SER A 552 16.95 10.90 -33.64
CA SER A 552 18.25 11.35 -33.12
C SER A 552 18.11 12.09 -31.80
N LEU A 553 17.14 13.02 -31.71
CA LEU A 553 16.91 13.76 -30.46
C LEU A 553 16.40 12.85 -29.32
N PHE A 554 15.54 11.87 -29.62
CA PHE A 554 15.08 10.92 -28.62
C PHE A 554 16.21 10.01 -28.11
N LEU A 555 17.12 9.60 -28.99
CA LEU A 555 18.31 8.84 -28.57
C LEU A 555 19.23 9.68 -27.68
N LEU A 556 19.44 10.96 -28.02
CA LEU A 556 20.16 11.89 -27.14
C LEU A 556 19.51 12.02 -25.75
N LEU A 557 18.18 11.97 -25.67
CA LEU A 557 17.46 11.96 -24.40
C LEU A 557 17.76 10.67 -23.60
N VAL A 558 17.67 9.51 -24.24
CA VAL A 558 17.96 8.21 -23.59
C VAL A 558 19.40 8.18 -23.09
N GLU A 559 20.36 8.60 -23.91
CA GLU A 559 21.76 8.68 -23.51
C GLU A 559 22.01 9.67 -22.38
N ALA A 560 21.31 10.82 -22.35
CA ALA A 560 21.42 11.78 -21.26
C ALA A 560 20.86 11.23 -19.94
N ILE A 561 19.79 10.42 -20.00
CA ILE A 561 19.23 9.74 -18.83
C ILE A 561 20.19 8.68 -18.30
N GLU A 562 20.75 7.84 -19.19
CA GLU A 562 21.70 6.80 -18.81
C GLU A 562 22.96 7.38 -18.18
N GLU A 563 23.53 8.43 -18.77
CA GLU A 563 24.78 9.04 -18.28
C GLU A 563 24.60 9.74 -16.92
N ARG A 564 23.49 10.45 -16.73
CA ARG A 564 23.19 11.12 -15.46
C ARG A 564 22.94 10.12 -14.33
N PHE A 565 22.54 8.89 -14.64
CA PHE A 565 22.46 7.83 -13.63
C PHE A 565 23.83 7.49 -13.02
N PHE A 566 24.93 7.80 -13.71
CA PHE A 566 26.30 7.52 -13.27
C PHE A 566 27.10 8.76 -12.85
N ASN A 567 26.67 9.98 -13.22
CA ASN A 567 27.41 11.22 -12.99
C ASN A 567 26.68 12.20 -12.06
N GLU A 568 27.42 12.80 -11.11
CA GLU A 568 26.93 13.79 -10.13
C GLU A 568 27.04 15.26 -10.63
N GLU A 569 27.21 15.50 -11.94
CA GLU A 569 27.36 16.85 -12.48
C GLU A 569 26.04 17.66 -12.39
N VAL A 570 26.16 18.98 -12.15
CA VAL A 570 25.03 19.91 -11.98
C VAL A 570 24.16 20.01 -13.25
N TYR A 571 24.79 19.86 -14.42
CA TYR A 571 24.13 19.78 -15.71
C TYR A 571 24.89 18.87 -16.69
N THR A 572 24.20 18.40 -17.72
CA THR A 572 24.81 17.70 -18.86
C THR A 572 24.32 18.33 -20.16
N LEU A 573 25.23 18.79 -21.02
CA LEU A 573 24.91 19.34 -22.34
C LEU A 573 25.42 18.39 -23.43
N LYS A 574 24.52 17.89 -24.26
CA LYS A 574 24.86 17.15 -25.48
C LYS A 574 24.42 17.94 -26.71
N ILE A 575 25.30 18.03 -27.69
CA ILE A 575 25.01 18.68 -28.98
C ILE A 575 25.37 17.73 -30.11
N GLN A 576 24.54 17.69 -31.13
CA GLN A 576 24.74 16.87 -32.33
C GLN A 576 24.37 17.70 -33.56
N SER A 577 25.30 17.79 -34.50
CA SER A 577 25.12 18.46 -35.78
C SER A 577 24.88 17.42 -36.87
N GLU A 578 23.81 17.59 -37.62
CA GLU A 578 23.44 16.81 -38.81
C GLU A 578 23.35 17.75 -40.01
N SER A 579 23.24 17.19 -41.24
CA SER A 579 23.22 17.98 -42.48
C SER A 579 22.16 19.07 -42.48
N ASP A 580 20.97 18.77 -41.95
CA ASP A 580 19.79 19.64 -42.02
C ASP A 580 19.29 20.07 -40.62
N PHE A 581 19.93 19.56 -39.56
CA PHE A 581 19.48 19.75 -38.18
C PHE A 581 20.63 20.03 -37.23
N ALA A 582 20.39 20.92 -36.27
CA ALA A 582 21.17 21.07 -35.07
C ALA A 582 20.35 20.62 -33.86
N LEU A 583 20.84 19.62 -33.15
CA LEU A 583 20.18 18.97 -32.02
C LEU A 583 20.93 19.31 -30.73
N ALA A 584 20.20 19.70 -29.69
CA ALA A 584 20.77 19.93 -28.37
C ALA A 584 19.92 19.29 -27.29
N MET A 585 20.57 18.74 -26.27
CA MET A 585 19.97 18.16 -25.08
C MET A 585 20.65 18.75 -23.85
N VAL A 586 19.87 19.29 -22.93
CA VAL A 586 20.32 19.83 -21.66
C VAL A 586 19.60 19.09 -20.55
N ALA A 587 20.35 18.43 -19.67
CA ALA A 587 19.83 17.87 -18.43
C ALA A 587 20.26 18.76 -17.26
N ALA A 588 19.32 19.21 -16.43
CA ALA A 588 19.61 20.03 -15.23
C ALA A 588 18.62 19.69 -14.10
N GLU A 589 18.97 19.94 -12.82
CA GLU A 589 18.02 19.77 -11.69
C GLU A 589 16.97 20.88 -11.62
N ASP A 590 17.34 22.06 -12.07
CA ASP A 590 16.55 23.26 -11.87
C ASP A 590 15.89 23.70 -13.17
N TRP A 591 14.59 23.93 -13.04
CA TRP A 591 13.67 24.23 -14.12
C TRP A 591 13.82 25.66 -14.65
N ALA A 592 14.44 26.56 -13.87
CA ALA A 592 14.68 27.94 -14.27
C ALA A 592 15.51 28.05 -15.57
N LEU A 593 16.34 27.04 -15.86
CA LEU A 593 17.13 26.99 -17.09
C LEU A 593 16.27 26.93 -18.36
N GLU A 594 15.08 26.31 -18.31
CA GLU A 594 14.15 26.30 -19.46
C GLU A 594 13.68 27.72 -19.78
N GLU A 595 13.36 28.52 -18.75
CA GLU A 595 12.89 29.89 -18.95
C GLU A 595 13.97 30.80 -19.52
N GLU A 596 15.22 30.64 -19.07
CA GLU A 596 16.36 31.40 -19.60
C GLU A 596 16.63 31.05 -21.06
N LEU A 597 16.68 29.77 -21.41
CA LEU A 597 16.85 29.33 -22.80
C LEU A 597 15.70 29.82 -23.69
N GLN A 598 14.45 29.73 -23.23
CA GLN A 598 13.31 30.29 -23.97
C GLN A 598 13.42 31.81 -24.16
N ARG A 599 13.95 32.55 -23.18
CA ARG A 599 14.16 34.00 -23.28
C ARG A 599 15.22 34.34 -24.33
N VAL A 600 16.32 33.57 -24.38
CA VAL A 600 17.37 33.73 -25.39
C VAL A 600 16.83 33.43 -26.78
N PHE A 601 16.09 32.34 -26.96
CA PHE A 601 15.52 32.01 -28.28
C PHE A 601 14.45 32.98 -28.75
N LYS A 602 13.66 33.57 -27.85
CA LYS A 602 12.73 34.65 -28.21
C LYS A 602 13.47 35.89 -28.71
N LYS A 603 14.64 36.22 -28.15
CA LYS A 603 15.48 37.34 -28.64
C LYS A 603 16.09 37.06 -30.01
N LEU A 604 16.45 35.81 -30.28
CA LEU A 604 17.02 35.37 -31.57
C LEU A 604 15.97 35.31 -32.70
N ASN A 605 14.67 35.37 -32.36
CA ASN A 605 13.54 35.50 -33.27
C ASN A 605 13.54 34.44 -34.40
N TYR A 606 13.83 33.19 -34.05
CA TYR A 606 13.72 32.08 -35.00
C TYR A 606 12.27 31.88 -35.44
N PRO A 607 12.01 31.61 -36.74
CA PRO A 607 10.69 31.22 -37.20
C PRO A 607 10.14 30.03 -36.39
N SER A 608 8.85 30.07 -36.04
CA SER A 608 8.22 29.00 -35.26
C SER A 608 8.23 27.62 -35.94
N ILE A 609 8.58 27.56 -37.24
CA ILE A 609 8.68 26.33 -38.05
C ILE A 609 10.13 25.81 -38.11
N SER A 610 11.13 26.61 -37.71
CA SER A 610 12.54 26.19 -37.73
C SER A 610 13.04 25.68 -36.39
N LEU A 611 12.36 25.97 -35.28
CA LEU A 611 12.80 25.54 -33.95
C LEU A 611 11.71 24.73 -33.27
N ALA A 612 12.01 23.48 -32.96
CA ALA A 612 11.23 22.66 -32.04
C ALA A 612 11.95 22.56 -30.71
N SER A 613 11.19 22.54 -29.62
CA SER A 613 11.70 22.33 -28.28
C SER A 613 10.82 21.36 -27.52
N PHE A 614 11.39 20.62 -26.58
CA PHE A 614 10.63 19.79 -25.65
C PHE A 614 11.24 19.91 -24.25
N CYS A 615 10.42 19.65 -23.24
CA CYS A 615 10.85 19.59 -21.85
C CYS A 615 10.09 18.45 -21.17
N VAL A 616 10.83 17.50 -20.61
CA VAL A 616 10.29 16.39 -19.81
C VAL A 616 11.02 16.34 -18.47
N ARG A 617 10.29 16.00 -17.41
CA ARG A 617 10.88 15.73 -16.10
C ARG A 617 10.91 14.23 -15.86
N ILE A 618 12.07 13.74 -15.45
CA ILE A 618 12.29 12.33 -15.14
C ILE A 618 13.10 12.31 -13.83
N TYR A 619 12.56 11.66 -12.79
CA TYR A 619 13.09 11.74 -11.43
C TYR A 619 13.15 13.20 -10.92
N GLU A 620 14.33 13.68 -10.52
CA GLU A 620 14.59 15.04 -10.03
C GLU A 620 15.21 15.95 -11.11
N ALA A 621 15.27 15.45 -12.36
CA ALA A 621 15.95 16.07 -13.48
C ALA A 621 14.97 16.61 -14.53
N SER A 622 15.20 17.83 -15.01
CA SER A 622 14.56 18.38 -16.21
C SER A 622 15.46 18.14 -17.42
N TYR A 623 14.90 17.54 -18.46
CA TYR A 623 15.56 17.30 -19.76
C TYR A 623 14.91 18.21 -20.79
N ILE A 624 15.69 19.15 -21.28
CA ILE A 624 15.29 20.19 -22.22
C ILE A 624 16.02 19.92 -23.52
N GLY A 625 15.29 19.69 -24.61
CA GLY A 625 15.92 19.46 -25.90
C GLY A 625 15.36 20.33 -27.00
N TYR A 626 16.19 20.55 -28.01
CA TYR A 626 15.91 21.43 -29.15
C TYR A 626 16.28 20.75 -30.46
N ILE A 627 15.44 20.98 -31.47
CA ILE A 627 15.73 20.71 -32.88
C ILE A 627 15.69 22.05 -33.62
N TYR A 628 16.83 22.48 -34.13
CA TYR A 628 16.92 23.61 -35.03
C TYR A 628 17.11 23.13 -36.47
N ARG A 629 16.08 23.30 -37.29
CA ARG A 629 16.07 22.98 -38.72
C ARG A 629 16.84 24.04 -39.49
N CYS A 630 18.07 23.72 -39.88
CA CYS A 630 18.95 24.61 -40.62
C CYS A 630 20.05 23.81 -41.34
N ASP A 631 20.23 24.08 -42.62
CA ASP A 631 21.28 23.53 -43.49
C ASP A 631 22.59 24.35 -43.45
N ASP A 632 22.54 25.56 -42.87
CA ASP A 632 23.68 26.48 -42.75
C ASP A 632 24.52 26.18 -41.50
N PHE A 633 25.73 25.66 -41.73
CA PHE A 633 26.71 25.33 -40.69
C PHE A 633 27.00 26.49 -39.73
N TYR A 634 27.09 27.73 -40.23
CA TYR A 634 27.40 28.88 -39.36
C TYR A 634 26.25 29.21 -38.42
N LYS A 635 25.00 29.05 -38.88
CA LYS A 635 23.82 29.24 -38.06
C LYS A 635 23.65 28.12 -37.05
N GLN A 636 23.92 26.87 -37.42
CA GLN A 636 23.96 25.75 -36.47
C GLN A 636 25.00 26.00 -35.36
N ARG A 637 26.20 26.47 -35.73
CA ARG A 637 27.25 26.81 -34.74
C ARG A 637 26.84 27.96 -33.81
N HIS A 638 26.24 29.01 -34.36
CA HIS A 638 25.72 30.12 -33.55
C HIS A 638 24.62 29.64 -32.58
N PHE A 639 23.76 28.72 -33.03
CA PHE A 639 22.74 28.10 -32.20
C PHE A 639 23.35 27.34 -31.02
N PHE A 640 24.35 26.49 -31.25
CA PHE A 640 25.03 25.77 -30.16
C PHE A 640 25.77 26.71 -29.20
N GLN A 641 26.44 27.74 -29.72
CA GLN A 641 27.11 28.74 -28.90
C GLN A 641 26.13 29.47 -27.99
N ALA A 642 24.94 29.82 -28.48
CA ALA A 642 23.91 30.46 -27.67
C ALA A 642 23.45 29.55 -26.51
N ILE A 643 23.26 28.25 -26.75
CA ILE A 643 22.90 27.30 -25.69
C ILE A 643 24.03 27.18 -24.68
N GLN A 644 25.26 26.94 -25.14
CA GLN A 644 26.41 26.73 -24.28
C GLN A 644 26.66 27.95 -23.38
N GLN A 645 26.66 29.16 -23.96
CA GLN A 645 26.79 30.42 -23.21
C GLN A 645 25.70 30.57 -22.15
N THR A 646 24.44 30.23 -22.48
CA THR A 646 23.32 30.36 -21.54
C THR A 646 23.44 29.39 -20.37
N VAL A 647 23.90 28.16 -20.63
CA VAL A 647 24.09 27.14 -19.59
C VAL A 647 25.28 27.50 -18.68
N GLU A 648 26.39 27.96 -19.25
CA GLU A 648 27.57 28.42 -18.51
C GLU A 648 27.26 29.68 -17.65
N ASP A 649 26.56 30.66 -18.23
CA ASP A 649 26.12 31.85 -17.51
C ASP A 649 25.19 31.45 -16.36
N TRP A 650 24.26 30.52 -16.58
CA TRP A 650 23.34 30.06 -15.54
C TRP A 650 24.04 29.34 -14.38
N ASP A 651 25.02 28.48 -14.67
CA ASP A 651 25.79 27.75 -13.66
C ASP A 651 26.59 28.72 -12.77
N SER A 652 27.24 29.72 -13.38
CA SER A 652 28.00 30.74 -12.64
C SER A 652 27.15 31.59 -11.69
N HIS A 653 25.87 31.82 -11.99
CA HIS A 653 24.95 32.57 -11.12
C HIS A 653 24.44 31.74 -9.93
N LYS A 654 24.44 30.40 -10.04
CA LYS A 654 24.08 29.50 -8.95
C LYS A 654 25.16 29.41 -7.87
N ASP A 655 26.42 29.37 -8.28
CA ASP A 655 27.55 29.39 -7.35
C ASP A 655 27.66 30.72 -6.60
N ALA A 656 27.34 31.84 -7.25
CA ALA A 656 27.37 33.16 -6.62
C ALA A 656 26.21 33.41 -5.64
N SER A 657 25.14 32.62 -5.69
CA SER A 657 23.97 32.73 -4.79
C SER A 657 23.96 31.70 -3.65
N SER A 658 24.91 30.75 -3.67
CA SER A 658 25.14 29.75 -2.63
C SER A 658 26.38 30.03 -1.76
N ALA A 659 27.20 31.02 -2.12
CA ALA A 659 28.22 31.66 -1.29
C ALA A 659 27.66 32.92 -0.59
#